data_AF-A0A0L0FSX4-F1
#
_entry.id   AF-A0A0L0FSX4-F1
#
_cell.length_a   1.000
_cell.length_b   1.000
_cell.length_c   1.000
_cell.angle_alpha   90.00
_cell.angle_beta   90.00
_cell.angle_gamma   90.00
#
_symmetry.space_group_name_H-M   'P 1'
#
loop_
_entity.id
_entity.type
_entity.pdbx_description
1 polymer ?
#
loop_
_entity_poly.entity_id
_entity_poly.type
_entity_poly.pdbx_seq_one_letter_code
_entity_poly.pdbx_strand_id
1 'polypeptide(L)'
;MLIVFGSQTGTTESFAQIVLSFAKMRGIDNVRLVSGDAIEPSKLKDEKLIVFLTSTFYNGEFPDNMRTLWKYLQSTSDSFKDTQFCVFGLGNSTTKNNFCVAAKELSAQMTKLGGEEIVPPVYSDEYAEAGHETAFRPWMKSVWVKLTGSNMKMSLPKHYKVEAASSASATEIPTTFDTMKVVENITLTPAGHERPVHHITLSLPAGKTYKLTDHVSIAPFNQTALVERMAKRLGVALDDLVSITSLEETAAAKGLPTGKGISVRDVLAKHLDIAAPPTRSFLEGLSTLATNEEESKALEKLAEDMSAGNLYSAMTGGGAGRRPYSLADCLEEYTSIEITLDNLLGNIPTLAQRLYSICSAPRVSANQIELCVVLDQFRSDVNPAMQFQGVASGYLAGLKTGDVVCGNVCDGLLDLPADSSKSLVGVALGSGVAVFRAILQERELQFDEGQDVSRMRLYMGMRRCKEDFLFKEELEKFQNKGLLELIPAFSHDEVGRFDTPATKISEIPEKVAEYLNNGGTYVYCGLGGLVPLYHEEAIIHALAACDDGLTSETAYGVVEDLKTQNRWQVEAYSRDMDEDNTLKTLMDRALQEKPVADRMEGSKMFCFQCGQTNRGVGCTTVGVCGKSPNVAALQDLLIDNLKRLSWYAHRITKAGGDVGVEVNRYTLVATFSTLTNVNFDEARMLEFIAEAGVHTDKLMAMYDEQCKANGTTPDTPSKRATKVFKKKLPKNTKPEVADIEDMVAEGKKVGVLTRFRAARNDALVGLQEMLVYGLKGLCAYTDHSLQYGNERPELYAFVHEAFAFLLSNEASDLGAVLGMLMKCGEINLISLKLLHDSNNTHGEQSPGVAKCLPQKGKAILVSGHDLKILGDLLNACAEHLKKTGVHVNVYTHGEMLPAHGYPNLRASPHLAAHYGWAWQRQSVEFGHFPGPILMTTNCLTKPQDEYKDRMFTAGAVGWPGIAHLGADEGYKVLIDMACELKGFGDEKKFGYPENPFAKSTDNFNVGWGQETVIGAAGTVLDQVGKGNISRFYVIGGCDGYEGERSYYTDLAKALPDTSVVLTVGCGKFRLNHLQFGTIGDTGIPRLLDLGQCNDSYSAVQIALALAGALDCGVNDLPLSIVLSWFEQKAVVVLLSLLSLGIQNIRVGPTVPAFLRPSIMAVLKEKFNLMAIGADVNSDIEKMVAGDQ
;
A
#
# COMPACT_ATOMS: atom_id res chain seq x y z
N MET A 1 -23.85 -13.21 18.63
CA MET A 1 -22.78 -12.95 17.65
C MET A 1 -21.93 -14.20 17.54
N LEU A 2 -21.64 -14.68 16.33
CA LEU A 2 -20.76 -15.83 16.12
C LEU A 2 -19.43 -15.37 15.54
N ILE A 3 -18.31 -15.78 16.14
CA ILE A 3 -16.96 -15.54 15.64
C ILE A 3 -16.42 -16.89 15.17
N VAL A 4 -16.06 -16.97 13.90
CA VAL A 4 -15.56 -18.19 13.25
C VAL A 4 -14.13 -17.95 12.81
N PHE A 5 -13.22 -18.85 13.18
CA PHE A 5 -11.83 -18.74 12.77
C PHE A 5 -11.31 -19.96 11.99
N GLY A 6 -10.44 -19.69 11.01
CA GLY A 6 -9.59 -20.65 10.32
C GLY A 6 -8.13 -20.35 10.58
N SER A 7 -7.40 -21.28 11.20
CA SER A 7 -6.03 -21.08 11.71
C SER A 7 -5.20 -22.36 11.59
N GLN A 8 -4.02 -22.27 10.98
CA GLN A 8 -3.08 -23.41 10.92
C GLN A 8 -2.09 -23.41 12.09
N THR A 9 -1.58 -22.23 12.45
CA THR A 9 -0.48 -22.05 13.43
C THR A 9 -0.92 -21.32 14.71
N GLY A 10 -2.20 -20.99 14.85
CA GLY A 10 -2.75 -20.29 16.03
C GLY A 10 -2.81 -18.76 15.91
N THR A 11 -2.22 -18.15 14.88
CA THR A 11 -2.22 -16.69 14.71
C THR A 11 -3.64 -16.14 14.54
N THR A 12 -4.40 -16.65 13.58
CA THR A 12 -5.78 -16.20 13.33
C THR A 12 -6.68 -16.41 14.54
N GLU A 13 -6.49 -17.52 15.27
CA GLU A 13 -7.20 -17.80 16.51
C GLU A 13 -6.94 -16.73 17.57
N SER A 14 -5.68 -16.28 17.71
CA SER A 14 -5.30 -15.22 18.64
C SER A 14 -6.03 -13.90 18.32
N PHE A 15 -6.10 -13.53 17.04
CA PHE A 15 -6.89 -12.36 16.59
C PHE A 15 -8.39 -12.53 16.88
N ALA A 16 -8.93 -13.74 16.70
CA ALA A 16 -10.34 -14.03 16.97
C ALA A 16 -10.68 -13.96 18.48
N GLN A 17 -9.74 -14.36 19.36
CA GLN A 17 -9.87 -14.18 20.81
C GLN A 17 -9.89 -12.70 21.22
N ILE A 18 -9.13 -11.85 20.52
CA ILE A 18 -9.22 -10.39 20.72
C ILE A 18 -10.63 -9.90 20.38
N VAL A 19 -11.17 -10.28 19.22
CA VAL A 19 -12.54 -9.90 18.82
C VAL A 19 -13.58 -10.35 19.86
N LEU A 20 -13.47 -11.57 20.37
CA LEU A 20 -14.36 -12.11 21.43
C LEU A 20 -14.33 -11.23 22.68
N SER A 21 -13.13 -10.87 23.14
CA SER A 21 -12.92 -10.07 24.35
C SER A 21 -13.56 -8.68 24.22
N PHE A 22 -13.37 -8.04 23.06
CA PHE A 22 -13.97 -6.74 22.76
C PHE A 22 -15.50 -6.80 22.68
N ALA A 23 -16.06 -7.85 22.07
CA ALA A 23 -17.50 -8.02 21.95
C ALA A 23 -18.17 -8.12 23.34
N LYS A 24 -17.60 -8.94 24.23
CA LYS A 24 -18.10 -9.09 25.62
C LYS A 24 -18.01 -7.80 26.42
N MET A 25 -16.89 -7.09 26.34
CA MET A 25 -16.68 -5.82 27.03
C MET A 25 -17.70 -4.75 26.61
N ARG A 26 -18.16 -4.81 25.36
CA ARG A 26 -19.16 -3.89 24.80
C ARG A 26 -20.61 -4.31 25.12
N GLY A 27 -20.81 -5.30 25.99
CA GLY A 27 -22.13 -5.77 26.39
C GLY A 27 -22.87 -6.48 25.27
N ILE A 28 -22.16 -7.05 24.29
CA ILE A 28 -22.80 -7.91 23.29
C ILE A 28 -23.14 -9.24 23.98
N ASP A 29 -24.44 -9.49 24.17
CA ASP A 29 -24.92 -10.74 24.73
C ASP A 29 -24.76 -11.91 23.74
N ASN A 30 -24.53 -13.12 24.25
CA ASN A 30 -24.45 -14.36 23.48
C ASN A 30 -23.38 -14.35 22.35
N VAL A 31 -22.14 -13.98 22.70
CA VAL A 31 -20.97 -14.10 21.80
C VAL A 31 -20.37 -15.50 21.89
N ARG A 32 -20.18 -16.16 20.75
CA ARG A 32 -19.52 -17.47 20.67
C ARG A 32 -18.30 -17.40 19.76
N LEU A 33 -17.21 -18.04 20.15
CA LEU A 33 -16.00 -18.22 19.35
C LEU A 33 -15.84 -19.71 19.05
N VAL A 34 -15.67 -20.06 17.77
CA VAL A 34 -15.61 -21.44 17.30
C VAL A 34 -14.63 -21.56 16.14
N SER A 35 -13.94 -22.69 16.03
CA SER A 35 -13.23 -23.07 14.81
C SER A 35 -14.23 -23.46 13.72
N GLY A 36 -13.84 -23.34 12.45
CA GLY A 36 -14.72 -23.66 11.33
C GLY A 36 -15.26 -25.11 11.33
N ASP A 37 -14.49 -26.07 11.83
CA ASP A 37 -14.83 -27.49 11.94
C ASP A 37 -15.68 -27.84 13.17
N ALA A 38 -15.79 -26.95 14.15
CA ALA A 38 -16.61 -27.14 15.34
C ALA A 38 -18.09 -26.72 15.14
N ILE A 39 -18.43 -26.12 13.99
CA ILE A 39 -19.78 -25.70 13.65
C ILE A 39 -20.49 -26.78 12.85
N GLU A 40 -21.75 -27.07 13.18
CA GLU A 40 -22.64 -27.80 12.28
C GLU A 40 -23.02 -26.89 11.10
N PRO A 41 -22.52 -27.11 9.87
CA PRO A 41 -22.56 -26.08 8.83
C PRO A 41 -23.99 -25.66 8.43
N SER A 42 -24.96 -26.57 8.50
CA SER A 42 -26.38 -26.33 8.22
C SER A 42 -27.05 -25.29 9.13
N LYS A 43 -26.50 -25.06 10.33
CA LYS A 43 -27.00 -24.09 11.31
C LYS A 43 -26.42 -22.69 11.11
N LEU A 44 -25.44 -22.52 10.23
CA LEU A 44 -24.78 -21.22 10.03
C LEU A 44 -25.76 -20.15 9.54
N LYS A 45 -26.78 -20.52 8.75
CA LYS A 45 -27.83 -19.61 8.24
C LYS A 45 -28.74 -19.04 9.33
N ASP A 46 -28.78 -19.66 10.51
CA ASP A 46 -29.62 -19.22 11.62
C ASP A 46 -28.94 -18.08 12.42
N GLU A 47 -27.67 -17.79 12.13
CA GLU A 47 -26.91 -16.72 12.76
C GLU A 47 -27.24 -15.36 12.17
N LYS A 48 -27.54 -14.40 13.05
CA LYS A 48 -27.80 -13.00 12.63
C LYS A 48 -26.53 -12.21 12.33
N LEU A 49 -25.42 -12.53 13.00
CA LEU A 49 -24.16 -11.82 12.85
C LEU A 49 -22.99 -12.80 12.96
N ILE A 50 -22.19 -12.88 11.89
CA ILE A 50 -21.00 -13.73 11.80
C ILE A 50 -19.75 -12.89 11.54
N VAL A 51 -18.71 -13.10 12.34
CA VAL A 51 -17.39 -12.50 12.11
C VAL A 51 -16.41 -13.60 11.73
N PHE A 52 -15.93 -13.55 10.49
CA PHE A 52 -14.96 -14.51 9.98
C PHE A 52 -13.55 -13.98 10.09
N LEU A 53 -12.64 -14.79 10.61
CA LEU A 53 -11.21 -14.56 10.54
C LEU A 53 -10.56 -15.80 9.91
N THR A 54 -9.83 -15.66 8.81
CA THR A 54 -9.15 -16.83 8.21
C THR A 54 -7.79 -16.46 7.67
N SER A 55 -6.80 -17.33 7.93
CA SER A 55 -5.52 -17.27 7.20
C SER A 55 -5.65 -17.95 5.84
N THR A 56 -4.71 -17.68 4.93
CA THR A 56 -4.50 -18.47 3.71
C THR A 56 -3.26 -19.33 3.86
N PHE A 57 -3.35 -20.62 3.54
CA PHE A 57 -2.24 -21.56 3.67
C PHE A 57 -1.55 -21.80 2.31
N TYR A 58 -0.24 -21.56 2.28
CA TYR A 58 0.73 -21.78 1.18
C TYR A 58 0.17 -21.61 -0.25
N ASN A 59 -0.47 -22.64 -0.80
CA ASN A 59 -1.02 -22.69 -2.16
C ASN A 59 -2.41 -22.06 -2.32
N GLY A 60 -2.83 -21.18 -1.41
CA GLY A 60 -4.15 -20.52 -1.47
C GLY A 60 -5.24 -21.26 -0.72
N GLU A 61 -4.90 -22.32 0.02
CA GLU A 61 -5.87 -23.19 0.67
C GLU A 61 -6.44 -22.58 1.95
N PHE A 62 -7.64 -23.03 2.34
CA PHE A 62 -8.17 -22.79 3.67
C PHE A 62 -7.42 -23.64 4.71
N PRO A 63 -7.21 -23.12 5.94
CA PRO A 63 -6.69 -23.89 7.06
C PRO A 63 -7.52 -25.15 7.32
N ASP A 64 -6.90 -26.20 7.85
CA ASP A 64 -7.54 -27.51 8.00
C ASP A 64 -8.84 -27.44 8.80
N ASN A 65 -8.83 -26.66 9.89
CA ASN A 65 -9.99 -26.42 10.74
C ASN A 65 -11.08 -25.53 10.11
N MET A 66 -10.96 -25.15 8.84
CA MET A 66 -11.95 -24.38 8.09
C MET A 66 -12.43 -25.10 6.82
N ARG A 67 -11.72 -26.15 6.37
CA ARG A 67 -12.02 -26.86 5.10
C ARG A 67 -13.43 -27.43 5.05
N THR A 68 -13.93 -28.01 6.14
CA THR A 68 -15.27 -28.61 6.20
C THR A 68 -16.36 -27.55 5.99
N LEU A 69 -16.25 -26.42 6.68
CA LEU A 69 -17.19 -25.31 6.54
C LEU A 69 -17.14 -24.71 5.14
N TRP A 70 -15.94 -24.54 4.58
CA TRP A 70 -15.75 -24.03 3.23
C TRP A 70 -16.43 -24.91 2.18
N LYS A 71 -16.23 -26.23 2.24
CA LYS A 71 -16.90 -27.19 1.32
C LYS A 71 -18.43 -27.09 1.36
N TYR A 72 -19.00 -26.88 2.55
CA TYR A 72 -20.43 -26.66 2.69
C TYR A 72 -20.86 -25.33 2.04
N LEU A 73 -20.16 -24.22 2.33
CA LEU A 73 -20.50 -22.91 1.75
C LEU A 73 -20.42 -22.91 0.22
N GLN A 74 -19.51 -23.69 -0.38
CA GLN A 74 -19.39 -23.84 -1.84
C GLN A 74 -20.57 -24.60 -2.47
N SER A 75 -21.21 -25.51 -1.74
CA SER A 75 -22.20 -26.45 -2.28
C SER A 75 -23.64 -26.22 -1.80
N THR A 76 -23.83 -25.40 -0.76
CA THR A 76 -25.14 -25.15 -0.17
C THR A 76 -26.07 -24.30 -1.06
N SER A 77 -27.36 -24.54 -0.92
CA SER A 77 -28.45 -23.72 -1.47
C SER A 77 -29.16 -22.87 -0.40
N ASP A 78 -28.65 -22.88 0.84
CA ASP A 78 -29.20 -22.09 1.94
C ASP A 78 -29.07 -20.59 1.69
N SER A 79 -30.04 -19.81 2.17
CA SER A 79 -30.08 -18.34 2.01
C SER A 79 -29.60 -17.65 3.28
N PHE A 80 -28.73 -16.66 3.12
CA PHE A 80 -28.13 -15.87 4.21
C PHE A 80 -28.65 -14.42 4.24
N LYS A 81 -29.83 -14.15 3.66
CA LYS A 81 -30.40 -12.79 3.55
C LYS A 81 -30.61 -12.07 4.88
N ASP A 82 -30.83 -12.83 5.95
CA ASP A 82 -31.03 -12.30 7.31
C ASP A 82 -29.73 -12.34 8.15
N THR A 83 -28.60 -12.68 7.53
CA THR A 83 -27.29 -12.79 8.18
C THR A 83 -26.40 -11.62 7.80
N GLN A 84 -25.96 -10.87 8.82
CA GLN A 84 -24.90 -9.89 8.70
C GLN A 84 -23.54 -10.56 8.86
N PHE A 85 -22.53 -10.12 8.10
CA PHE A 85 -21.18 -10.65 8.24
C PHE A 85 -20.06 -9.64 8.00
N CYS A 86 -18.86 -9.98 8.47
CA CYS A 86 -17.63 -9.31 8.08
C CYS A 86 -16.47 -10.32 8.06
N VAL A 87 -15.43 -10.00 7.29
CA VAL A 87 -14.30 -10.90 7.05
C VAL A 87 -12.98 -10.16 7.30
N PHE A 88 -12.10 -10.78 8.08
CA PHE A 88 -10.70 -10.39 8.22
C PHE A 88 -9.78 -11.50 7.71
N GLY A 89 -8.99 -11.19 6.68
CA GLY A 89 -8.03 -12.10 6.09
C GLY A 89 -6.64 -11.90 6.65
N LEU A 90 -5.98 -12.98 7.05
CA LEU A 90 -4.54 -12.99 7.31
C LEU A 90 -3.84 -13.60 6.12
N GLY A 91 -2.93 -12.85 5.50
CA GLY A 91 -2.20 -13.33 4.35
C GLY A 91 -0.81 -12.75 4.29
N ASN A 92 -0.08 -13.26 3.31
CA ASN A 92 1.29 -12.92 3.05
C ASN A 92 1.35 -12.37 1.62
N SER A 93 1.67 -11.09 1.44
CA SER A 93 1.62 -10.45 0.12
C SER A 93 2.72 -10.91 -0.85
N THR A 94 3.66 -11.73 -0.39
CA THR A 94 4.74 -12.29 -1.21
C THR A 94 4.26 -13.49 -2.02
N THR A 95 3.22 -14.19 -1.56
CA THR A 95 2.47 -15.17 -2.36
C THR A 95 1.47 -14.44 -3.27
N LYS A 96 1.99 -13.70 -4.27
CA LYS A 96 1.22 -12.74 -5.10
C LYS A 96 -0.14 -13.25 -5.58
N ASN A 97 -0.21 -14.50 -6.04
CA ASN A 97 -1.44 -15.11 -6.55
C ASN A 97 -2.38 -15.61 -5.43
N ASN A 98 -1.85 -15.88 -4.24
CA ASN A 98 -2.55 -16.50 -3.11
C ASN A 98 -2.79 -15.54 -1.93
N PHE A 99 -2.42 -14.27 -2.04
CA PHE A 99 -2.55 -13.30 -0.95
C PHE A 99 -4.01 -13.18 -0.47
N CYS A 100 -4.28 -13.61 0.76
CA CYS A 100 -5.61 -13.61 1.39
C CYS A 100 -6.71 -14.29 0.56
N VAL A 101 -6.38 -15.25 -0.31
CA VAL A 101 -7.36 -15.89 -1.21
C VAL A 101 -8.49 -16.55 -0.44
N ALA A 102 -8.20 -17.27 0.65
CA ALA A 102 -9.25 -17.90 1.46
C ALA A 102 -10.28 -16.87 1.99
N ALA A 103 -9.83 -15.72 2.48
CA ALA A 103 -10.72 -14.65 2.95
C ALA A 103 -11.50 -13.98 1.81
N LYS A 104 -10.85 -13.75 0.66
CA LYS A 104 -11.49 -13.18 -0.54
C LYS A 104 -12.61 -14.09 -1.05
N GLU A 105 -12.34 -15.38 -1.16
CA GLU A 105 -13.31 -16.38 -1.59
C GLU A 105 -14.46 -16.51 -0.61
N LEU A 106 -14.17 -16.51 0.69
CA LEU A 106 -15.19 -16.55 1.74
C LEU A 106 -16.13 -15.35 1.68
N SER A 107 -15.60 -14.12 1.55
CA SER A 107 -16.42 -12.90 1.44
C SER A 107 -17.29 -12.93 0.19
N ALA A 108 -16.70 -13.28 -0.96
CA ALA A 108 -17.43 -13.36 -2.22
C ALA A 108 -18.58 -14.40 -2.17
N GLN A 109 -18.33 -15.55 -1.55
CA GLN A 109 -19.33 -16.60 -1.42
C GLN A 109 -20.46 -16.21 -0.46
N MET A 110 -20.16 -15.59 0.69
CA MET A 110 -21.19 -15.10 1.62
C MET A 110 -22.10 -14.05 0.98
N THR A 111 -21.52 -13.09 0.23
CA THR A 111 -22.29 -12.11 -0.53
C THR A 111 -23.17 -12.79 -1.59
N LYS A 112 -22.64 -13.78 -2.31
CA LYS A 112 -23.41 -14.55 -3.31
C LYS A 112 -24.59 -15.31 -2.70
N LEU A 113 -24.45 -15.81 -1.47
CA LEU A 113 -25.51 -16.50 -0.73
C LEU A 113 -26.53 -15.54 -0.07
N GLY A 114 -26.33 -14.23 -0.22
CA GLY A 114 -27.27 -13.18 0.18
C GLY A 114 -26.94 -12.48 1.50
N GLY A 115 -25.80 -12.76 2.14
CA GLY A 115 -25.38 -12.10 3.37
C GLY A 115 -25.17 -10.59 3.22
N GLU A 116 -25.45 -9.83 4.27
CA GLU A 116 -25.19 -8.39 4.34
C GLU A 116 -23.80 -8.13 4.95
N GLU A 117 -22.88 -7.59 4.16
CA GLU A 117 -21.55 -7.22 4.64
C GLU A 117 -21.60 -5.90 5.43
N ILE A 118 -21.29 -5.94 6.74
CA ILE A 118 -21.44 -4.76 7.62
C ILE A 118 -20.25 -3.80 7.58
N VAL A 119 -19.07 -4.32 7.25
CA VAL A 119 -17.85 -3.55 6.95
C VAL A 119 -17.10 -4.24 5.82
N PRO A 120 -16.43 -3.50 4.91
CA PRO A 120 -15.64 -4.10 3.84
C PRO A 120 -14.61 -5.11 4.37
N PRO A 121 -14.32 -6.20 3.63
CA PRO A 121 -13.36 -7.18 4.05
C PRO A 121 -11.97 -6.55 4.04
N VAL A 122 -11.18 -6.82 5.07
CA VAL A 122 -9.82 -6.32 5.19
C VAL A 122 -8.84 -7.47 5.08
N TYR A 123 -7.83 -7.28 4.24
CA TYR A 123 -6.78 -8.26 3.96
C TYR A 123 -5.49 -7.75 4.56
N SER A 124 -5.09 -8.38 5.66
CA SER A 124 -3.87 -8.02 6.37
C SER A 124 -2.67 -8.73 5.79
N ASP A 125 -1.53 -8.05 5.82
CA ASP A 125 -0.25 -8.55 5.31
C ASP A 125 0.71 -8.79 6.48
N GLU A 126 1.26 -9.99 6.53
CA GLU A 126 2.32 -10.37 7.47
C GLU A 126 3.54 -9.42 7.34
N TYR A 127 3.81 -8.88 6.15
CA TYR A 127 4.93 -7.95 5.90
C TYR A 127 4.56 -6.46 5.95
N ALA A 128 3.38 -6.12 6.47
CA ALA A 128 3.10 -4.74 6.82
C ALA A 128 3.99 -4.33 8.01
N GLU A 129 4.10 -3.02 8.23
CA GLU A 129 5.05 -2.44 9.19
C GLU A 129 4.89 -2.96 10.63
N ALA A 130 3.65 -3.28 11.03
CA ALA A 130 3.32 -3.96 12.29
C ALA A 130 2.63 -5.32 12.03
N GLY A 131 2.95 -5.97 10.91
CA GLY A 131 2.29 -7.17 10.40
C GLY A 131 0.77 -7.04 10.35
N HIS A 132 0.07 -8.12 10.72
CA HIS A 132 -1.39 -8.17 10.63
C HIS A 132 -2.12 -7.10 11.45
N GLU A 133 -1.52 -6.61 12.54
CA GLU A 133 -2.10 -5.55 13.40
C GLU A 133 -2.32 -4.23 12.63
N THR A 134 -1.47 -3.95 11.63
CA THR A 134 -1.57 -2.76 10.75
C THR A 134 -2.97 -2.60 10.16
N ALA A 135 -3.54 -3.72 9.69
CA ALA A 135 -4.86 -3.74 9.06
C ALA A 135 -5.96 -4.14 10.06
N PHE A 136 -5.61 -4.94 11.09
CA PHE A 136 -6.56 -5.40 12.10
C PHE A 136 -7.14 -4.28 12.94
N ARG A 137 -6.32 -3.35 13.44
CA ARG A 137 -6.81 -2.27 14.34
C ARG A 137 -7.82 -1.35 13.65
N PRO A 138 -7.57 -0.82 12.43
CA PRO A 138 -8.56 0.00 11.70
C PRO A 138 -9.83 -0.79 11.36
N TRP A 139 -9.68 -2.06 10.96
CA TRP A 139 -10.81 -2.93 10.67
C TRP A 139 -11.68 -3.14 11.91
N MET A 140 -11.07 -3.52 13.03
CA MET A 140 -11.76 -3.79 14.28
C MET A 140 -12.46 -2.52 14.82
N LYS A 141 -11.80 -1.36 14.73
CA LYS A 141 -12.43 -0.06 15.01
C LYS A 141 -13.68 0.17 14.15
N SER A 142 -13.61 -0.15 12.87
CA SER A 142 -14.74 -0.02 11.94
C SER A 142 -15.89 -0.96 12.31
N VAL A 143 -15.58 -2.22 12.66
CA VAL A 143 -16.56 -3.20 13.16
C VAL A 143 -17.25 -2.66 14.41
N TRP A 144 -16.51 -2.14 15.38
CA TRP A 144 -17.10 -1.63 16.63
C TRP A 144 -17.91 -0.36 16.45
N VAL A 145 -17.44 0.59 15.65
CA VAL A 145 -18.21 1.80 15.33
C VAL A 145 -19.53 1.40 14.66
N LYS A 146 -19.51 0.41 13.76
CA LYS A 146 -20.71 -0.10 13.09
C LYS A 146 -21.67 -0.80 14.05
N LEU A 147 -21.16 -1.63 14.97
CA LEU A 147 -21.99 -2.42 15.89
C LEU A 147 -22.49 -1.63 17.11
N THR A 148 -21.73 -0.65 17.60
CA THR A 148 -21.95 -0.01 18.91
C THR A 148 -21.99 1.51 18.89
N GLY A 149 -21.61 2.16 17.78
CA GLY A 149 -21.60 3.63 17.66
C GLY A 149 -20.47 4.35 18.41
N SER A 150 -19.55 3.65 19.08
CA SER A 150 -18.43 4.25 19.79
C SER A 150 -17.15 3.40 19.71
N ASN A 151 -15.99 4.05 19.91
CA ASN A 151 -14.70 3.38 20.00
C ASN A 151 -14.15 3.46 21.44
N MET A 152 -14.58 2.54 22.30
CA MET A 152 -14.12 2.44 23.69
C MET A 152 -12.69 1.85 23.77
N LYS A 153 -11.83 2.43 24.63
CA LYS A 153 -10.45 1.97 24.91
C LYS A 153 -10.43 0.51 25.37
N MET A 154 -9.32 -0.18 25.13
CA MET A 154 -9.14 -1.54 25.61
C MET A 154 -8.90 -1.58 27.13
N SER A 155 -9.60 -2.45 27.86
CA SER A 155 -9.30 -2.79 29.26
C SER A 155 -8.77 -4.22 29.37
N LEU A 156 -8.15 -4.57 30.50
CA LEU A 156 -7.71 -5.94 30.83
C LEU A 156 -8.67 -6.61 31.83
N PRO A 157 -9.81 -7.18 31.37
CA PRO A 157 -10.79 -7.80 32.26
C PRO A 157 -10.22 -9.05 32.95
N LYS A 158 -10.77 -9.40 34.11
CA LYS A 158 -10.43 -10.65 34.82
C LYS A 158 -11.32 -11.76 34.29
N HIS A 159 -10.77 -12.66 33.47
CA HIS A 159 -11.51 -13.81 32.93
C HIS A 159 -11.56 -15.01 33.90
N TYR A 160 -10.65 -15.02 34.88
CA TYR A 160 -10.54 -16.06 35.88
C TYR A 160 -10.51 -15.46 37.27
N LYS A 161 -10.96 -16.24 38.23
CA LYS A 161 -10.78 -15.99 39.65
C LYS A 161 -9.64 -16.86 40.16
N VAL A 162 -8.68 -16.24 40.85
CA VAL A 162 -7.57 -16.92 41.51
C VAL A 162 -7.80 -16.87 43.01
N GLU A 163 -7.85 -18.02 43.66
CA GLU A 163 -8.06 -18.15 45.10
C GLU A 163 -7.01 -19.08 45.71
N ALA A 164 -6.71 -18.92 47.01
CA ALA A 164 -5.78 -19.81 47.70
C ALA A 164 -6.33 -21.25 47.73
N ALA A 165 -5.49 -22.23 47.42
CA ALA A 165 -5.84 -23.65 47.47
C ALA A 165 -5.23 -24.32 48.71
N SER A 166 -5.98 -25.21 49.35
CA SER A 166 -5.55 -25.92 50.57
C SER A 166 -4.68 -27.15 50.31
N SER A 167 -4.66 -27.67 49.08
CA SER A 167 -3.91 -28.88 48.71
C SER A 167 -3.53 -28.84 47.23
N ALA A 168 -2.30 -29.24 46.92
CA ALA A 168 -1.86 -29.41 45.55
C ALA A 168 -2.55 -30.64 44.94
N SER A 169 -3.08 -30.49 43.73
CA SER A 169 -3.37 -31.66 42.89
C SER A 169 -2.03 -32.23 42.41
N ALA A 170 -1.91 -33.56 42.29
CA ALA A 170 -0.73 -34.16 41.68
C ALA A 170 -0.51 -33.51 40.29
N THR A 171 0.72 -33.09 40.00
CA THR A 171 1.10 -32.49 38.73
C THR A 171 0.98 -33.55 37.65
N GLU A 172 -0.23 -33.75 37.14
CA GLU A 172 -0.45 -34.62 36.00
C GLU A 172 0.18 -33.92 34.79
N ILE A 173 1.17 -34.57 34.18
CA ILE A 173 1.52 -34.33 32.78
C ILE A 173 0.19 -34.23 32.03
N PRO A 174 -0.05 -33.20 31.22
CA PRO A 174 -1.31 -33.10 30.49
C PRO A 174 -1.52 -34.45 29.79
N THR A 175 -2.68 -35.09 29.99
CA THR A 175 -2.94 -36.48 29.56
C THR A 175 -2.76 -36.71 28.05
N THR A 176 -2.56 -35.63 27.30
CA THR A 176 -2.30 -35.55 25.87
C THR A 176 -0.84 -35.66 25.47
N PHE A 177 0.14 -35.61 26.39
CA PHE A 177 1.58 -35.68 26.07
C PHE A 177 2.26 -36.94 26.63
N ASP A 178 3.16 -37.50 25.84
CA ASP A 178 4.10 -38.51 26.33
C ASP A 178 5.29 -37.86 27.08
N THR A 179 6.00 -38.67 27.88
CA THR A 179 7.26 -38.27 28.54
C THR A 179 8.46 -38.90 27.86
N MET A 180 9.45 -38.08 27.55
CA MET A 180 10.73 -38.49 26.95
C MET A 180 11.87 -38.10 27.89
N LYS A 181 12.86 -38.97 28.08
CA LYS A 181 14.07 -38.65 28.86
C LYS A 181 15.17 -38.15 27.96
N VAL A 182 15.90 -37.14 28.40
CA VAL A 182 17.11 -36.67 27.74
C VAL A 182 18.20 -37.71 27.94
N VAL A 183 18.59 -38.37 26.86
CA VAL A 183 19.71 -39.31 26.82
C VAL A 183 21.01 -38.52 26.76
N GLU A 184 21.06 -37.51 25.89
CA GLU A 184 22.26 -36.73 25.63
C GLU A 184 21.90 -35.33 25.10
N ASN A 185 22.73 -34.33 25.41
CA ASN A 185 22.62 -32.97 24.89
C ASN A 185 24.03 -32.42 24.67
N ILE A 186 24.47 -32.37 23.40
CA ILE A 186 25.81 -31.94 23.01
C ILE A 186 25.71 -30.64 22.21
N THR A 187 26.55 -29.65 22.54
CA THR A 187 26.71 -28.47 21.70
C THR A 187 27.64 -28.78 20.51
N LEU A 188 27.14 -28.63 19.29
CA LEU A 188 27.86 -28.86 18.04
C LEU A 188 28.77 -27.69 17.62
N THR A 189 28.50 -26.48 18.13
CA THR A 189 29.27 -25.26 17.86
C THR A 189 30.29 -24.98 18.96
N PRO A 190 31.37 -24.24 18.68
CA PRO A 190 32.36 -23.88 19.70
C PRO A 190 31.78 -22.98 20.80
N ALA A 191 32.43 -22.98 21.97
CA ALA A 191 32.06 -22.11 23.08
C ALA A 191 32.12 -20.62 22.67
N GLY A 192 31.10 -19.85 23.06
CA GLY A 192 30.99 -18.43 22.70
C GLY A 192 30.44 -18.17 21.30
N HIS A 193 30.06 -19.21 20.54
CA HIS A 193 29.34 -19.02 19.28
C HIS A 193 28.05 -18.21 19.50
N GLU A 194 27.77 -17.25 18.61
CA GLU A 194 26.66 -16.31 18.76
C GLU A 194 25.29 -17.00 18.78
N ARG A 195 25.16 -18.12 18.06
CA ARG A 195 23.96 -18.97 17.99
C ARG A 195 24.32 -20.43 18.25
N PRO A 196 24.45 -20.87 19.51
CA PRO A 196 24.83 -22.24 19.81
C PRO A 196 23.88 -23.25 19.18
N VAL A 197 24.41 -24.35 18.64
CA VAL A 197 23.58 -25.44 18.09
C VAL A 197 23.73 -26.67 18.96
N HIS A 198 22.60 -27.25 19.38
CA HIS A 198 22.53 -28.43 20.24
C HIS A 198 22.02 -29.63 19.46
N HIS A 199 22.72 -30.75 19.61
CA HIS A 199 22.26 -32.08 19.23
C HIS A 199 21.71 -32.77 20.48
N ILE A 200 20.41 -33.05 20.48
CA ILE A 200 19.70 -33.56 21.66
C ILE A 200 19.10 -34.92 21.32
N THR A 201 19.42 -35.92 22.12
CA THR A 201 18.88 -37.27 22.01
C THR A 201 17.83 -37.48 23.09
N LEU A 202 16.60 -37.80 22.69
CA LEU A 202 15.48 -38.08 23.58
C LEU A 202 15.05 -39.54 23.47
N SER A 203 14.74 -40.18 24.60
CA SER A 203 14.20 -41.55 24.60
C SER A 203 12.79 -41.56 24.01
N LEU A 204 12.50 -42.53 23.14
CA LEU A 204 11.16 -42.72 22.62
C LEU A 204 10.28 -43.44 23.68
N PRO A 205 9.04 -43.01 23.92
CA PRO A 205 8.14 -43.68 24.85
C PRO A 205 7.88 -45.14 24.44
N ALA A 206 7.64 -46.02 25.41
CA ALA A 206 7.46 -47.45 25.15
C ALA A 206 6.28 -47.70 24.18
N GLY A 207 6.56 -48.44 23.09
CA GLY A 207 5.57 -48.80 22.08
C GLY A 207 5.25 -47.71 21.05
N LYS A 208 5.88 -46.52 21.14
CA LYS A 208 5.81 -45.49 20.10
C LYS A 208 6.87 -45.77 19.02
N THR A 209 6.56 -45.39 17.80
CA THR A 209 7.47 -45.40 16.63
C THR A 209 7.31 -44.07 15.88
N TYR A 210 8.19 -43.82 14.92
CA TYR A 210 8.13 -42.63 14.06
C TYR A 210 8.57 -42.99 12.64
N LYS A 211 8.18 -42.18 11.66
CA LYS A 211 8.54 -42.31 10.25
C LYS A 211 9.68 -41.36 9.90
N LEU A 212 10.31 -41.60 8.75
CA LEU A 212 11.24 -40.63 8.17
C LEU A 212 10.50 -39.29 7.95
N THR A 213 11.18 -38.18 8.22
CA THR A 213 10.66 -36.78 8.17
C THR A 213 9.59 -36.40 9.20
N ASP A 214 9.25 -37.29 10.15
CA ASP A 214 8.37 -36.95 11.27
C ASP A 214 8.97 -35.87 12.17
N HIS A 215 8.09 -35.24 12.94
CA HIS A 215 8.43 -34.22 13.91
C HIS A 215 8.21 -34.72 15.33
N VAL A 216 8.81 -34.02 16.29
CA VAL A 216 8.37 -34.04 17.68
C VAL A 216 7.81 -32.67 18.06
N SER A 217 6.61 -32.67 18.62
CA SER A 217 6.05 -31.51 19.31
C SER A 217 6.55 -31.51 20.75
N ILE A 218 7.24 -30.44 21.15
CA ILE A 218 7.77 -30.27 22.50
C ILE A 218 6.96 -29.21 23.22
N ALA A 219 6.52 -29.50 24.45
CA ALA A 219 5.94 -28.51 25.35
C ALA A 219 7.07 -27.83 26.14
N PRO A 220 7.40 -26.56 25.85
CA PRO A 220 8.52 -25.88 26.50
C PRO A 220 8.08 -25.22 27.82
N PHE A 221 9.06 -24.89 28.67
CA PHE A 221 8.84 -24.12 29.90
C PHE A 221 9.58 -22.80 29.89
N ASN A 222 9.04 -21.78 30.55
CA ASN A 222 9.75 -20.52 30.78
C ASN A 222 10.97 -20.74 31.67
N GLN A 223 11.99 -19.92 31.47
CA GLN A 223 13.19 -19.96 32.28
C GLN A 223 12.90 -19.56 33.73
N THR A 224 13.56 -20.23 34.68
CA THR A 224 13.41 -19.98 36.11
C THR A 224 13.62 -18.51 36.47
N ALA A 225 14.64 -17.86 35.89
CA ALA A 225 14.93 -16.44 36.15
C ALA A 225 13.78 -15.51 35.72
N LEU A 226 13.12 -15.80 34.59
CA LEU A 226 11.98 -15.01 34.11
C LEU A 226 10.74 -15.23 35.00
N VAL A 227 10.50 -16.47 35.43
CA VAL A 227 9.41 -16.83 36.35
C VAL A 227 9.58 -16.13 37.71
N GLU A 228 10.80 -16.07 38.23
CA GLU A 228 11.13 -15.37 39.47
C GLU A 228 10.91 -13.86 39.37
N ARG A 229 11.35 -13.23 38.27
CA ARG A 229 11.09 -11.81 37.98
C ARG A 229 9.60 -11.51 37.94
N MET A 230 8.83 -12.35 37.24
CA MET A 230 7.39 -12.16 37.09
C MET A 230 6.64 -12.33 38.42
N ALA A 231 6.95 -13.36 39.21
CA ALA A 231 6.34 -13.56 40.52
C ALA A 231 6.64 -12.39 41.48
N LYS A 232 7.87 -11.88 41.46
CA LYS A 232 8.26 -10.68 42.20
C LYS A 232 7.43 -9.47 41.78
N ARG A 233 7.23 -9.25 40.48
CA ARG A 233 6.47 -8.10 39.97
C ARG A 233 4.96 -8.17 40.28
N LEU A 234 4.43 -9.39 40.39
CA LEU A 234 3.05 -9.66 40.79
C LEU A 234 2.84 -9.66 42.32
N GLY A 235 3.92 -9.64 43.11
CA GLY A 235 3.84 -9.68 44.57
C GLY A 235 3.34 -11.01 45.13
N VAL A 236 3.61 -12.13 44.45
CA VAL A 236 3.15 -13.49 44.82
C VAL A 236 4.34 -14.40 45.13
N ALA A 237 4.18 -15.36 46.05
CA ALA A 237 5.22 -16.36 46.29
C ALA A 237 5.08 -17.54 45.31
N LEU A 238 6.20 -18.01 44.78
CA LEU A 238 6.21 -19.07 43.76
C LEU A 238 5.62 -20.40 44.26
N ASP A 239 5.78 -20.67 45.55
CA ASP A 239 5.34 -21.91 46.17
C ASP A 239 3.90 -21.82 46.72
N ASP A 240 3.23 -20.67 46.59
CA ASP A 240 1.82 -20.53 46.93
C ASP A 240 0.96 -21.40 46.02
N LEU A 241 0.00 -22.08 46.62
CA LEU A 241 -0.98 -22.90 45.91
C LEU A 241 -2.23 -22.08 45.61
N VAL A 242 -2.61 -22.04 44.34
CA VAL A 242 -3.79 -21.35 43.85
C VAL A 242 -4.76 -22.29 43.15
N SER A 243 -6.05 -21.99 43.25
CA SER A 243 -7.11 -22.59 42.45
C SER A 243 -7.61 -21.57 41.44
N ILE A 244 -7.71 -21.99 40.18
CA ILE A 244 -8.17 -21.15 39.08
C ILE A 244 -9.62 -21.55 38.74
N THR A 245 -10.54 -20.60 38.82
CA THR A 245 -11.94 -20.80 38.43
C THR A 245 -12.26 -19.90 37.24
N SER A 246 -12.78 -20.47 36.16
CA SER A 246 -13.28 -19.70 35.02
C SER A 246 -14.47 -18.85 35.44
N LEU A 247 -14.44 -17.55 35.16
CA LEU A 247 -15.60 -16.65 35.39
C LEU A 247 -16.60 -16.69 34.22
N GLU A 248 -16.28 -17.42 33.15
CA GLU A 248 -17.09 -17.50 31.93
C GLU A 248 -17.31 -18.95 31.50
N GLU A 249 -18.45 -19.27 30.87
CA GLU A 249 -18.72 -20.60 30.29
C GLU A 249 -17.73 -20.98 29.19
N THR A 250 -17.21 -20.00 28.44
CA THR A 250 -16.29 -20.23 27.31
C THR A 250 -14.80 -20.21 27.68
N ALA A 251 -14.41 -19.61 28.82
CA ALA A 251 -12.99 -19.45 29.17
C ALA A 251 -12.34 -20.75 29.68
N ALA A 252 -13.12 -21.81 29.91
CA ALA A 252 -12.58 -23.15 30.13
C ALA A 252 -11.75 -23.69 28.93
N ALA A 253 -11.83 -23.07 27.74
CA ALA A 253 -11.19 -23.53 26.52
C ALA A 253 -9.67 -23.25 26.40
N LYS A 254 -9.06 -22.39 27.24
CA LYS A 254 -7.61 -22.05 27.14
C LYS A 254 -6.64 -23.11 27.69
N GLY A 255 -7.12 -24.30 28.05
CA GLY A 255 -6.24 -25.38 28.56
C GLY A 255 -5.56 -25.07 29.90
N LEU A 256 -6.03 -24.05 30.62
CA LEU A 256 -5.57 -23.75 31.99
C LEU A 256 -6.13 -24.80 32.98
N PRO A 257 -5.37 -25.17 34.03
CA PRO A 257 -5.77 -26.22 34.99
C PRO A 257 -6.83 -25.71 35.97
N THR A 258 -8.05 -25.49 35.47
CA THR A 258 -9.18 -25.00 36.28
C THR A 258 -9.66 -26.05 37.30
N GLY A 259 -10.10 -25.58 38.48
CA GLY A 259 -10.64 -26.43 39.54
C GLY A 259 -9.63 -27.34 40.26
N LYS A 260 -8.34 -27.27 39.91
CA LYS A 260 -7.23 -27.99 40.58
C LYS A 260 -6.37 -27.00 41.38
N GLY A 261 -5.72 -27.48 42.44
CA GLY A 261 -4.73 -26.70 43.19
C GLY A 261 -3.36 -26.78 42.51
N ILE A 262 -2.80 -25.65 42.08
CA ILE A 262 -1.54 -25.55 41.33
C ILE A 262 -0.62 -24.49 41.94
N SER A 263 0.70 -24.69 41.86
CA SER A 263 1.66 -23.69 42.33
C SER A 263 1.71 -22.49 41.38
N VAL A 264 1.90 -21.28 41.92
CA VAL A 264 2.15 -20.08 41.10
C VAL A 264 3.33 -20.30 40.14
N ARG A 265 4.38 -21.01 40.59
CA ARG A 265 5.52 -21.42 39.77
C ARG A 265 5.07 -22.19 38.53
N ASP A 266 4.24 -23.20 38.67
CA ASP A 266 3.79 -24.00 37.53
C ASP A 266 2.91 -23.19 36.57
N VAL A 267 2.05 -22.31 37.09
CA VAL A 267 1.23 -21.40 36.26
C VAL A 267 2.12 -20.54 35.36
N LEU A 268 3.10 -19.85 35.96
CA LEU A 268 4.02 -18.97 35.22
C LEU A 268 5.02 -19.74 34.35
N ALA A 269 5.48 -20.92 34.79
CA ALA A 269 6.51 -21.67 34.07
C ALA A 269 5.97 -22.52 32.92
N LYS A 270 4.77 -23.09 33.07
CA LYS A 270 4.27 -24.17 32.20
C LYS A 270 3.03 -23.81 31.40
N HIS A 271 2.32 -22.74 31.77
CA HIS A 271 1.03 -22.43 31.16
C HIS A 271 0.98 -21.09 30.41
N LEU A 272 1.72 -20.06 30.84
CA LEU A 272 1.64 -18.71 30.26
C LEU A 272 2.91 -18.35 29.47
N ASP A 273 2.78 -17.77 28.28
CA ASP A 273 3.93 -17.24 27.53
C ASP A 273 4.29 -15.84 28.02
N ILE A 274 5.06 -15.78 29.11
CA ILE A 274 5.52 -14.53 29.73
C ILE A 274 6.80 -13.96 29.08
N ALA A 275 7.41 -14.72 28.16
CA ALA A 275 8.61 -14.29 27.45
C ALA A 275 8.29 -13.50 26.18
N ALA A 276 7.09 -13.71 25.61
CA ALA A 276 6.62 -12.95 24.48
C ALA A 276 6.56 -11.44 24.80
N PRO A 277 6.88 -10.57 23.82
CA PRO A 277 6.65 -9.14 23.98
C PRO A 277 5.15 -8.85 24.14
N PRO A 278 4.76 -7.90 25.01
CA PRO A 278 3.37 -7.51 25.16
C PRO A 278 2.85 -6.95 23.83
N THR A 279 1.73 -7.47 23.34
CA THR A 279 1.12 -6.95 22.10
C THR A 279 0.70 -5.49 22.28
N ARG A 280 0.62 -4.73 21.19
CA ARG A 280 0.14 -3.34 21.23
C ARG A 280 -1.25 -3.20 21.87
N SER A 281 -2.14 -4.13 21.55
CA SER A 281 -3.45 -4.23 22.20
C SER A 281 -3.27 -4.41 23.72
N PHE A 282 -2.44 -5.37 24.15
CA PHE A 282 -2.17 -5.58 25.57
C PHE A 282 -1.53 -4.35 26.26
N LEU A 283 -0.64 -3.61 25.58
CA LEU A 283 -0.07 -2.34 26.07
C LEU A 283 -1.14 -1.26 26.29
N GLU A 284 -2.11 -1.13 25.39
CA GLU A 284 -3.28 -0.24 25.57
C GLU A 284 -4.10 -0.68 26.78
N GLY A 285 -4.25 -1.99 27.00
CA GLY A 285 -4.89 -2.51 28.21
C GLY A 285 -4.09 -2.20 29.50
N LEU A 286 -2.77 -2.34 29.45
CA LEU A 286 -1.87 -2.03 30.58
C LEU A 286 -1.91 -0.55 30.96
N SER A 287 -2.08 0.36 29.99
CA SER A 287 -2.18 1.79 30.30
C SER A 287 -3.34 2.09 31.25
N THR A 288 -4.46 1.36 31.10
CA THR A 288 -5.62 1.53 31.99
C THR A 288 -5.40 1.05 33.43
N LEU A 289 -4.35 0.26 33.66
CA LEU A 289 -3.95 -0.22 34.99
C LEU A 289 -2.79 0.59 35.58
N ALA A 290 -2.20 1.52 34.83
CA ALA A 290 -1.14 2.38 35.31
C ALA A 290 -1.70 3.50 36.20
N THR A 291 -1.22 3.58 37.44
CA THR A 291 -1.62 4.66 38.38
C THR A 291 -0.88 5.97 38.13
N ASN A 292 0.26 5.93 37.42
CA ASN A 292 0.99 7.11 36.98
C ASN A 292 0.52 7.53 35.57
N GLU A 293 0.11 8.80 35.43
CA GLU A 293 -0.43 9.33 34.17
C GLU A 293 0.61 9.40 33.04
N GLU A 294 1.89 9.66 33.34
CA GLU A 294 2.98 9.67 32.35
C GLU A 294 3.26 8.26 31.83
N GLU A 295 3.31 7.26 32.72
CA GLU A 295 3.46 5.85 32.33
C GLU A 295 2.26 5.38 31.49
N SER A 296 1.03 5.74 31.88
CA SER A 296 -0.18 5.46 31.11
C SER A 296 -0.08 6.04 29.69
N LYS A 297 0.31 7.31 29.55
CA LYS A 297 0.46 7.96 28.24
C LYS A 297 1.59 7.36 27.42
N ALA A 298 2.69 6.95 28.05
CA ALA A 298 3.79 6.28 27.37
C ALA A 298 3.37 4.92 26.80
N LEU A 299 2.62 4.11 27.58
CA LEU A 299 2.05 2.84 27.13
C LEU A 299 1.04 3.04 25.99
N GLU A 300 0.18 4.07 26.07
CA GLU A 300 -0.76 4.41 24.99
C GLU A 300 -0.01 4.79 23.71
N LYS A 301 0.98 5.68 23.81
CA LYS A 301 1.81 6.05 22.68
C LYS A 301 2.51 4.84 22.06
N LEU A 302 3.05 3.95 22.91
CA LEU A 302 3.71 2.74 22.46
C LEU A 302 2.76 1.77 21.75
N ALA A 303 1.51 1.68 22.21
CA ALA A 303 0.47 0.89 21.56
C ALA A 303 0.03 1.49 20.22
N GLU A 304 -0.12 2.81 20.14
CA GLU A 304 -0.72 3.53 19.01
C GLU A 304 0.25 3.91 17.89
N ASP A 305 1.55 4.08 18.18
CA ASP A 305 2.53 4.54 17.19
C ASP A 305 2.85 3.46 16.15
N MET A 306 2.27 3.61 14.96
CA MET A 306 2.44 2.72 13.80
C MET A 306 3.41 3.31 12.76
N SER A 307 4.33 4.19 13.17
CA SER A 307 5.31 4.82 12.26
C SER A 307 6.56 3.96 12.06
N ALA A 308 7.10 3.96 10.83
CA ALA A 308 8.24 3.11 10.50
C ALA A 308 9.44 3.39 11.41
N GLY A 309 9.92 2.35 12.11
CA GLY A 309 11.02 2.48 13.06
C GLY A 309 10.64 3.06 14.43
N ASN A 310 9.34 3.05 14.79
CA ASN A 310 8.86 3.45 16.10
C ASN A 310 9.51 2.67 17.26
N LEU A 311 9.34 3.20 18.48
CA LEU A 311 9.93 2.62 19.69
C LEU A 311 9.49 1.19 19.95
N TYR A 312 8.22 0.83 19.68
CA TYR A 312 7.75 -0.54 19.84
C TYR A 312 8.50 -1.48 18.91
N SER A 313 8.60 -1.16 17.62
CA SER A 313 9.34 -1.96 16.64
C SER A 313 10.84 -2.04 16.98
N ALA A 314 11.45 -0.97 17.52
CA ALA A 314 12.83 -1.01 18.00
C ALA A 314 13.01 -1.97 19.20
N MET A 315 12.00 -2.07 20.07
CA MET A 315 12.01 -2.94 21.24
C MET A 315 11.60 -4.38 20.93
N THR A 316 10.73 -4.62 19.97
CA THR A 316 10.23 -5.98 19.66
C THR A 316 10.89 -6.61 18.45
N GLY A 317 11.68 -5.85 17.69
CA GLY A 317 12.22 -6.23 16.39
C GLY A 317 13.64 -6.79 16.34
N GLY A 318 14.14 -6.99 15.12
CA GLY A 318 15.42 -7.65 14.80
C GLY A 318 16.56 -6.75 14.32
N GLY A 319 16.35 -5.43 14.18
CA GLY A 319 17.30 -4.47 13.58
C GLY A 319 18.29 -3.80 14.56
N ALA A 320 19.03 -2.79 14.07
CA ALA A 320 19.96 -2.02 14.92
C ALA A 320 19.20 -1.28 16.05
N GLY A 321 19.68 -1.41 17.29
CA GLY A 321 18.98 -0.90 18.48
C GLY A 321 18.07 -1.93 19.16
N ARG A 322 18.17 -3.21 18.77
CA ARG A 322 17.44 -4.34 19.35
C ARG A 322 17.63 -4.41 20.87
N ARG A 323 16.51 -4.48 21.60
CA ARG A 323 16.47 -4.63 23.05
C ARG A 323 15.54 -5.80 23.41
N PRO A 324 15.92 -6.74 24.29
CA PRO A 324 14.96 -7.71 24.82
C PRO A 324 13.82 -6.98 25.54
N TYR A 325 12.56 -7.26 25.16
CA TYR A 325 11.38 -6.60 25.73
C TYR A 325 10.25 -7.61 25.96
N SER A 326 10.38 -8.41 27.02
CA SER A 326 9.35 -9.33 27.51
C SER A 326 8.26 -8.60 28.31
N LEU A 327 7.18 -9.30 28.64
CA LEU A 327 6.18 -8.79 29.58
C LEU A 327 6.79 -8.39 30.93
N ALA A 328 7.75 -9.16 31.44
CA ALA A 328 8.44 -8.82 32.68
C ALA A 328 9.23 -7.50 32.55
N ASP A 329 9.92 -7.30 31.42
CA ASP A 329 10.65 -6.04 31.15
C ASP A 329 9.70 -4.84 31.11
N CYS A 330 8.54 -4.99 30.44
CA CYS A 330 7.50 -3.95 30.39
C CYS A 330 6.99 -3.59 31.80
N LEU A 331 6.61 -4.59 32.61
CA LEU A 331 6.09 -4.33 33.95
C LEU A 331 7.16 -3.76 34.91
N GLU A 332 8.44 -4.13 34.74
CA GLU A 332 9.55 -3.57 35.51
C GLU A 332 9.90 -2.14 35.09
N GLU A 333 9.71 -1.79 33.81
CA GLU A 333 9.90 -0.44 33.28
C GLU A 333 8.75 0.49 33.71
N TYR A 334 7.51 0.00 33.68
CA TYR A 334 6.31 0.74 34.08
C TYR A 334 5.78 0.25 35.44
N THR A 335 6.41 0.75 36.50
CA THR A 335 6.21 0.26 37.87
C THR A 335 4.85 0.61 38.46
N SER A 336 4.17 1.63 37.93
CA SER A 336 2.86 2.09 38.42
C SER A 336 1.70 1.20 37.99
N ILE A 337 1.94 0.23 37.09
CA ILE A 337 0.93 -0.74 36.64
C ILE A 337 0.51 -1.64 37.81
N GLU A 338 -0.76 -1.57 38.18
CA GLU A 338 -1.41 -2.45 39.14
C GLU A 338 -2.04 -3.66 38.42
N ILE A 339 -1.24 -4.69 38.19
CA ILE A 339 -1.68 -5.93 37.54
C ILE A 339 -1.62 -7.12 38.50
N THR A 340 -2.63 -7.99 38.40
CA THR A 340 -2.77 -9.20 39.25
C THR A 340 -2.71 -10.49 38.42
N LEU A 341 -2.48 -11.65 39.05
CA LEU A 341 -2.36 -12.92 38.32
C LEU A 341 -3.62 -13.23 37.51
N ASP A 342 -4.80 -12.96 38.07
CA ASP A 342 -6.10 -13.05 37.41
C ASP A 342 -6.31 -12.06 36.24
N ASN A 343 -5.61 -10.92 36.22
CA ASN A 343 -5.57 -10.09 34.99
C ASN A 343 -4.74 -10.75 33.89
N LEU A 344 -3.66 -11.45 34.23
CA LEU A 344 -2.85 -12.12 33.21
C LEU A 344 -3.57 -13.33 32.63
N LEU A 345 -4.22 -14.12 33.48
CA LEU A 345 -4.98 -15.29 33.05
C LEU A 345 -6.07 -14.87 32.06
N GLY A 346 -5.97 -15.38 30.84
CA GLY A 346 -6.92 -15.07 29.76
C GLY A 346 -6.54 -13.89 28.88
N ASN A 347 -5.69 -12.96 29.33
CA ASN A 347 -5.28 -11.81 28.53
C ASN A 347 -3.91 -11.96 27.84
N ILE A 348 -3.09 -12.94 28.26
CA ILE A 348 -1.85 -13.30 27.55
C ILE A 348 -1.95 -14.70 26.91
N PRO A 349 -1.13 -14.99 25.88
CA PRO A 349 -1.08 -16.30 25.26
C PRO A 349 -0.63 -17.39 26.25
N THR A 350 -1.08 -18.62 26.01
CA THR A 350 -0.53 -19.80 26.68
C THR A 350 0.71 -20.28 25.95
N LEU A 351 1.60 -21.00 26.66
CA LEU A 351 2.77 -21.60 26.03
C LEU A 351 2.36 -22.54 24.89
N ALA A 352 2.85 -22.24 23.69
CA ALA A 352 2.64 -23.07 22.51
C ALA A 352 3.69 -24.19 22.47
N GLN A 353 3.24 -25.36 22.01
CA GLN A 353 4.12 -26.48 21.68
C GLN A 353 4.92 -26.15 20.40
N ARG A 354 6.20 -26.55 20.37
CA ARG A 354 7.11 -26.28 19.24
C ARG A 354 7.47 -27.57 18.52
N LEU A 355 7.32 -27.55 17.20
CA LEU A 355 7.73 -28.64 16.32
C LEU A 355 9.24 -28.58 16.05
N TYR A 356 9.88 -29.74 16.12
CA TYR A 356 11.26 -29.97 15.69
C TYR A 356 11.31 -31.21 14.81
N SER A 357 11.93 -31.08 13.64
CA SER A 357 12.12 -32.20 12.72
C SER A 357 13.07 -33.22 13.35
N ILE A 358 12.70 -34.50 13.27
CA ILE A 358 13.53 -35.57 13.82
C ILE A 358 14.77 -35.73 12.94
N CYS A 359 15.94 -35.64 13.56
CA CYS A 359 17.27 -35.57 12.96
C CYS A 359 17.90 -36.97 12.72
N SER A 360 17.16 -38.05 12.98
CA SER A 360 17.62 -39.44 12.88
C SER A 360 16.65 -40.33 12.10
N ALA A 361 17.16 -41.27 11.30
CA ALA A 361 16.31 -42.28 10.67
C ALA A 361 15.78 -43.30 11.70
N PRO A 362 14.49 -43.73 11.61
CA PRO A 362 13.90 -44.64 12.59
C PRO A 362 14.59 -46.00 12.66
N ARG A 363 15.21 -46.44 11.56
CA ARG A 363 16.00 -47.69 11.50
C ARG A 363 17.39 -47.57 12.12
N VAL A 364 17.91 -46.34 12.26
CA VAL A 364 19.18 -46.07 12.96
C VAL A 364 18.94 -45.91 14.47
N SER A 365 17.86 -45.22 14.84
CA SER A 365 17.52 -44.88 16.22
C SER A 365 16.12 -45.38 16.59
N ALA A 366 15.93 -46.70 16.74
CA ALA A 366 14.60 -47.30 16.93
C ALA A 366 13.89 -46.95 18.25
N ASN A 367 14.66 -46.67 19.32
CA ASN A 367 14.13 -46.39 20.66
C ASN A 367 14.40 -44.95 21.13
N GLN A 368 14.85 -44.07 20.24
CA GLN A 368 15.22 -42.70 20.56
C GLN A 368 15.03 -41.80 19.34
N ILE A 369 14.88 -40.51 19.58
CA ILE A 369 14.84 -39.49 18.52
C ILE A 369 15.96 -38.49 18.76
N GLU A 370 16.54 -37.98 17.69
CA GLU A 370 17.59 -36.97 17.74
C GLU A 370 17.05 -35.65 17.21
N LEU A 371 17.48 -34.52 17.78
CA LEU A 371 17.06 -33.18 17.39
C LEU A 371 18.27 -32.29 17.14
N CYS A 372 18.17 -31.40 16.16
CA CYS A 372 19.14 -30.33 15.91
C CYS A 372 18.48 -28.98 16.25
N VAL A 373 18.88 -28.39 17.38
CA VAL A 373 18.23 -27.21 17.95
C VAL A 373 19.19 -26.03 17.92
N VAL A 374 18.90 -25.02 17.12
CA VAL A 374 19.62 -23.75 17.16
C VAL A 374 19.06 -22.93 18.33
N LEU A 375 19.92 -22.62 19.30
CA LEU A 375 19.57 -21.72 20.39
C LEU A 375 19.33 -20.31 19.84
N ASP A 376 18.12 -19.81 20.06
CA ASP A 376 17.77 -18.46 19.67
C ASP A 376 18.10 -17.50 20.81
N GLN A 377 19.13 -16.69 20.62
CA GLN A 377 19.60 -15.74 21.62
C GLN A 377 20.24 -14.53 20.95
N PHE A 378 20.10 -13.37 21.59
CA PHE A 378 20.84 -12.17 21.25
C PHE A 378 21.04 -11.31 22.50
N ARG A 379 22.04 -10.44 22.49
CA ARG A 379 22.23 -9.43 23.53
C ARG A 379 21.78 -8.08 23.02
N SER A 380 21.28 -7.23 23.92
CA SER A 380 20.96 -5.86 23.54
C SER A 380 22.22 -5.09 23.16
N ASP A 381 22.15 -4.34 22.08
CA ASP A 381 23.19 -3.38 21.70
C ASP A 381 23.29 -2.21 22.69
N VAL A 382 22.17 -1.88 23.36
CA VAL A 382 22.05 -0.75 24.29
C VAL A 382 22.44 -1.15 25.71
N ASN A 383 22.10 -2.38 26.12
CA ASN A 383 22.47 -2.93 27.42
C ASN A 383 23.01 -4.35 27.27
N PRO A 384 24.33 -4.54 27.15
CA PRO A 384 24.94 -5.86 26.99
C PRO A 384 24.63 -6.87 28.12
N ALA A 385 24.15 -6.41 29.28
CA ALA A 385 23.69 -7.27 30.37
C ALA A 385 22.28 -7.85 30.14
N MET A 386 21.48 -7.25 29.24
CA MET A 386 20.20 -7.80 28.80
C MET A 386 20.43 -8.79 27.67
N GLN A 387 19.93 -10.01 27.86
CA GLN A 387 19.99 -11.08 26.89
C GLN A 387 18.59 -11.63 26.66
N PHE A 388 18.20 -11.76 25.41
CA PHE A 388 17.02 -12.51 25.00
C PHE A 388 17.40 -13.97 24.79
N GLN A 389 16.48 -14.87 25.12
CA GLN A 389 16.57 -16.28 24.79
C GLN A 389 15.16 -16.80 24.46
N GLY A 390 15.02 -17.47 23.31
CA GLY A 390 13.74 -18.06 22.90
C GLY A 390 13.28 -19.14 23.87
N VAL A 391 11.97 -19.22 24.13
CA VAL A 391 11.40 -20.12 25.16
C VAL A 391 11.73 -21.58 24.90
N ALA A 392 11.37 -22.11 23.73
CA ALA A 392 11.55 -23.52 23.41
C ALA A 392 13.03 -23.91 23.21
N SER A 393 13.77 -23.11 22.44
CA SER A 393 15.19 -23.38 22.17
C SER A 393 16.05 -23.20 23.42
N GLY A 394 15.72 -22.21 24.27
CA GLY A 394 16.37 -22.01 25.55
C GLY A 394 16.06 -23.08 26.59
N TYR A 395 14.80 -23.53 26.65
CA TYR A 395 14.41 -24.68 27.46
C TYR A 395 15.22 -25.92 27.07
N LEU A 396 15.21 -26.28 25.78
CA LEU A 396 15.94 -27.45 25.28
C LEU A 396 17.46 -27.36 25.47
N ALA A 397 18.06 -26.19 25.21
CA ALA A 397 19.49 -25.98 25.42
C ALA A 397 19.91 -26.12 26.90
N GLY A 398 19.01 -25.82 27.84
CA GLY A 398 19.25 -25.91 29.27
C GLY A 398 19.11 -27.32 29.87
N LEU A 399 18.58 -28.29 29.12
CA LEU A 399 18.34 -29.65 29.59
C LEU A 399 19.62 -30.45 29.79
N LYS A 400 19.62 -31.30 30.82
CA LYS A 400 20.72 -32.22 31.17
C LYS A 400 20.30 -33.67 30.97
N THR A 401 21.28 -34.55 30.80
CA THR A 401 21.04 -36.00 30.78
C THR A 401 20.24 -36.44 32.00
N GLY A 402 19.16 -37.17 31.76
CA GLY A 402 18.22 -37.64 32.79
C GLY A 402 16.99 -36.74 32.99
N ASP A 403 16.99 -35.50 32.51
CA ASP A 403 15.83 -34.63 32.57
C ASP A 403 14.66 -35.19 31.74
N VAL A 404 13.44 -34.82 32.11
CA VAL A 404 12.21 -35.30 31.44
C VAL A 404 11.60 -34.16 30.63
N VAL A 405 11.27 -34.46 29.38
CA VAL A 405 10.64 -33.57 28.42
C VAL A 405 9.24 -34.11 28.11
N CYS A 406 8.26 -33.20 28.03
CA CYS A 406 6.91 -33.54 27.58
C CYS A 406 6.80 -33.27 26.08
N GLY A 407 6.35 -34.25 25.32
CA GLY A 407 6.20 -34.10 23.87
C GLY A 407 5.56 -35.30 23.20
N ASN A 408 5.16 -35.13 21.95
CA ASN A 408 4.58 -36.19 21.12
C ASN A 408 5.26 -36.26 19.77
N VAL A 409 5.44 -37.48 19.26
CA VAL A 409 5.76 -37.68 17.84
C VAL A 409 4.53 -37.29 17.01
N CYS A 410 4.77 -36.55 15.94
CA CYS A 410 3.74 -36.06 15.02
C CYS A 410 4.17 -36.35 13.58
N ASP A 411 3.19 -36.50 12.68
CA ASP A 411 3.48 -36.71 11.26
C ASP A 411 4.30 -35.55 10.67
N GLY A 412 5.20 -35.89 9.75
CA GLY A 412 6.03 -34.96 9.00
C GLY A 412 5.25 -34.01 8.06
N LEU A 413 5.89 -32.90 7.69
CA LEU A 413 5.37 -31.95 6.68
C LEU A 413 5.83 -32.30 5.25
N LEU A 414 6.81 -33.18 5.11
CA LEU A 414 7.41 -33.55 3.84
C LEU A 414 6.94 -34.92 3.39
N ASP A 415 6.42 -35.00 2.17
CA ASP A 415 6.09 -36.26 1.52
C ASP A 415 7.18 -36.62 0.49
N LEU A 416 8.04 -37.57 0.86
CA LEU A 416 9.16 -37.98 0.02
C LEU A 416 8.75 -39.12 -0.93
N PRO A 417 9.36 -39.21 -2.12
CA PRO A 417 9.12 -40.34 -3.03
C PRO A 417 9.43 -41.68 -2.35
N ALA A 418 8.49 -42.63 -2.41
CA ALA A 418 8.69 -43.98 -1.91
C ALA A 418 9.80 -44.76 -2.66
N ASP A 419 10.11 -44.35 -3.90
CA ASP A 419 11.13 -44.92 -4.76
C ASP A 419 12.49 -44.23 -4.55
N SER A 420 13.44 -44.93 -3.91
CA SER A 420 14.79 -44.44 -3.61
C SER A 420 15.66 -44.17 -4.85
N SER A 421 15.28 -44.68 -6.02
CA SER A 421 15.95 -44.41 -7.29
C SER A 421 15.68 -42.97 -7.80
N LYS A 422 14.71 -42.26 -7.22
CA LYS A 422 14.42 -40.85 -7.56
C LYS A 422 15.36 -39.90 -6.81
N SER A 423 16.00 -39.03 -7.57
CA SER A 423 16.97 -38.06 -7.08
C SER A 423 16.30 -36.96 -6.23
N LEU A 424 17.07 -36.38 -5.31
CA LEU A 424 16.62 -35.24 -4.49
C LEU A 424 17.53 -34.04 -4.74
N VAL A 425 16.91 -32.86 -4.88
CA VAL A 425 17.59 -31.56 -4.84
C VAL A 425 17.21 -30.89 -3.52
N GLY A 426 18.11 -30.98 -2.55
CA GLY A 426 17.92 -30.46 -1.21
C GLY A 426 18.49 -29.05 -1.04
N VAL A 427 17.78 -28.20 -0.30
CA VAL A 427 18.30 -26.96 0.28
C VAL A 427 18.14 -27.03 1.80
N ALA A 428 19.26 -26.96 2.52
CA ALA A 428 19.29 -26.93 3.98
C ALA A 428 19.85 -25.61 4.48
N LEU A 429 19.10 -24.86 5.30
CA LEU A 429 19.62 -23.68 6.00
C LEU A 429 19.71 -23.93 7.51
N GLY A 430 20.90 -23.80 8.08
CA GLY A 430 21.11 -24.00 9.52
C GLY A 430 20.60 -25.36 10.01
N SER A 431 19.69 -25.37 11.01
CA SER A 431 19.10 -26.61 11.54
C SER A 431 18.28 -27.42 10.52
N GLY A 432 17.94 -26.85 9.36
CA GLY A 432 17.28 -27.57 8.27
C GLY A 432 18.08 -28.79 7.78
N VAL A 433 19.38 -28.86 8.07
CA VAL A 433 20.21 -30.06 7.82
C VAL A 433 19.70 -31.31 8.53
N ALA A 434 18.91 -31.16 9.61
CA ALA A 434 18.40 -32.28 10.41
C ALA A 434 17.62 -33.30 9.58
N VAL A 435 16.70 -32.82 8.74
CA VAL A 435 15.89 -33.66 7.86
C VAL A 435 16.78 -34.40 6.87
N PHE A 436 17.72 -33.69 6.24
CA PHE A 436 18.62 -34.28 5.26
C PHE A 436 19.56 -35.32 5.86
N ARG A 437 19.99 -35.13 7.12
CA ARG A 437 20.75 -36.15 7.86
C ARG A 437 19.93 -37.43 8.03
N ALA A 438 18.67 -37.33 8.46
CA ALA A 438 17.77 -38.49 8.59
C ALA A 438 17.54 -39.19 7.23
N ILE A 439 17.32 -38.43 6.15
CA ILE A 439 17.16 -38.96 4.79
C ILE A 439 18.41 -39.72 4.34
N LEU A 440 19.60 -39.15 4.56
CA LEU A 440 20.87 -39.78 4.17
C LEU A 440 21.17 -41.05 4.97
N GLN A 441 20.83 -41.07 6.26
CA GLN A 441 20.92 -42.27 7.09
C GLN A 441 20.03 -43.41 6.55
N GLU A 442 18.78 -43.10 6.19
CA GLU A 442 17.87 -44.09 5.60
C GLU A 442 18.38 -44.58 4.23
N ARG A 443 18.85 -43.66 3.38
CA ARG A 443 19.44 -43.98 2.07
C ARG A 443 20.72 -44.82 2.19
N GLU A 444 21.55 -44.59 3.20
CA GLU A 444 22.72 -45.42 3.48
C GLU A 444 22.32 -46.86 3.82
N LEU A 445 21.30 -47.06 4.66
CA LEU A 445 20.81 -48.40 4.98
C LEU A 445 20.22 -49.11 3.76
N GLN A 446 19.43 -48.42 2.94
CA GLN A 446 18.89 -48.96 1.69
C GLN A 446 20.02 -49.35 0.71
N PHE A 447 21.06 -48.52 0.61
CA PHE A 447 22.23 -48.80 -0.22
C PHE A 447 23.03 -50.01 0.28
N ASP A 448 23.27 -50.08 1.59
CA ASP A 448 23.98 -51.20 2.21
C ASP A 448 23.18 -52.53 2.11
N GLU A 449 21.85 -52.46 1.96
CA GLU A 449 20.96 -53.60 1.66
C GLU A 449 20.90 -53.97 0.15
N GLY A 450 21.60 -53.23 -0.71
CA GLY A 450 21.65 -53.48 -2.15
C GLY A 450 20.45 -52.95 -2.93
N GLN A 451 19.67 -52.02 -2.37
CA GLN A 451 18.61 -51.31 -3.11
C GLN A 451 19.22 -50.29 -4.08
N ASP A 452 18.49 -49.93 -5.13
CA ASP A 452 18.88 -48.86 -6.04
C ASP A 452 18.60 -47.50 -5.38
N VAL A 453 19.67 -46.79 -5.02
CA VAL A 453 19.60 -45.53 -4.30
C VAL A 453 20.31 -44.45 -5.11
N SER A 454 19.53 -43.46 -5.52
CA SER A 454 20.06 -42.30 -6.25
C SER A 454 20.88 -41.38 -5.35
N ARG A 455 21.81 -40.65 -5.96
CA ARG A 455 22.53 -39.57 -5.29
C ARG A 455 21.60 -38.40 -4.98
N MET A 456 21.77 -37.80 -3.81
CA MET A 456 21.15 -36.52 -3.45
C MET A 456 22.11 -35.35 -3.71
N ARG A 457 21.61 -34.25 -4.28
CA ARG A 457 22.33 -32.98 -4.37
C ARG A 457 21.86 -32.07 -3.25
N LEU A 458 22.75 -31.66 -2.35
CA LEU A 458 22.39 -30.84 -1.18
C LEU A 458 23.12 -29.50 -1.21
N TYR A 459 22.38 -28.41 -1.35
CA TYR A 459 22.87 -27.07 -1.12
C TYR A 459 22.71 -26.71 0.36
N MET A 460 23.81 -26.52 1.06
CA MET A 460 23.84 -26.35 2.51
C MET A 460 24.31 -24.95 2.88
N GLY A 461 23.40 -24.13 3.41
CA GLY A 461 23.67 -22.77 3.87
C GLY A 461 24.02 -22.72 5.35
N MET A 462 25.24 -22.29 5.65
CA MET A 462 25.77 -22.04 7.00
C MET A 462 26.39 -20.64 7.09
N ARG A 463 26.73 -20.14 8.28
CA ARG A 463 27.37 -18.83 8.40
C ARG A 463 28.87 -18.93 8.18
N ARG A 464 29.56 -19.84 8.87
CA ARG A 464 31.02 -19.92 8.89
C ARG A 464 31.51 -21.37 8.84
N CYS A 465 32.31 -21.71 7.83
CA CYS A 465 32.83 -23.08 7.64
C CYS A 465 33.54 -23.65 8.87
N LYS A 466 34.25 -22.82 9.64
CA LYS A 466 35.02 -23.27 10.81
C LYS A 466 34.19 -23.42 12.08
N GLU A 467 33.05 -22.76 12.19
CA GLU A 467 32.32 -22.62 13.46
C GLU A 467 30.97 -23.35 13.47
N ASP A 468 30.27 -23.41 12.33
CA ASP A 468 28.90 -23.93 12.26
C ASP A 468 28.65 -24.91 11.10
N PHE A 469 29.68 -25.56 10.58
CA PHE A 469 29.52 -26.66 9.61
C PHE A 469 29.01 -27.94 10.30
N LEU A 470 27.71 -27.98 10.57
CA LEU A 470 27.04 -29.05 11.31
C LEU A 470 27.19 -30.41 10.63
N PHE A 471 27.45 -31.47 11.42
CA PHE A 471 27.55 -32.87 10.97
C PHE A 471 28.56 -33.13 9.84
N LYS A 472 29.59 -32.30 9.72
CA LYS A 472 30.58 -32.36 8.63
C LYS A 472 31.13 -33.76 8.36
N GLU A 473 31.60 -34.45 9.39
CA GLU A 473 32.24 -35.77 9.26
C GLU A 473 31.28 -36.84 8.70
N GLU A 474 30.01 -36.79 9.09
CA GLU A 474 28.97 -37.71 8.62
C GLU A 474 28.55 -37.38 7.17
N LEU A 475 28.44 -36.09 6.84
CA LEU A 475 28.14 -35.66 5.46
C LEU A 475 29.27 -36.04 4.49
N GLU A 476 30.54 -35.88 4.90
CA GLU A 476 31.70 -36.31 4.11
C GLU A 476 31.71 -37.83 3.90
N LYS A 477 31.29 -38.62 4.90
CA LYS A 477 31.10 -40.08 4.77
C LYS A 477 30.08 -40.42 3.69
N PHE A 478 28.90 -39.78 3.69
CA PHE A 478 27.88 -40.02 2.66
C PHE A 478 28.35 -39.63 1.25
N GLN A 479 29.11 -38.54 1.15
CA GLN A 479 29.71 -38.10 -0.12
C GLN A 479 30.73 -39.13 -0.64
N ASN A 480 31.60 -39.66 0.23
CA ASN A 480 32.57 -40.70 -0.13
C ASN A 480 31.91 -42.03 -0.54
N LYS A 481 30.73 -42.36 0.02
CA LYS A 481 29.90 -43.49 -0.41
C LYS A 481 29.15 -43.23 -1.73
N GLY A 482 29.18 -42.01 -2.28
CA GLY A 482 28.51 -41.66 -3.52
C GLY A 482 27.01 -41.34 -3.38
N LEU A 483 26.50 -41.27 -2.15
CA LEU A 483 25.09 -40.99 -1.83
C LEU A 483 24.78 -39.49 -1.81
N LEU A 484 25.79 -38.64 -1.62
CA LEU A 484 25.64 -37.20 -1.48
C LEU A 484 26.57 -36.43 -2.45
N GLU A 485 26.03 -35.41 -3.10
CA GLU A 485 26.77 -34.31 -3.70
C GLU A 485 26.52 -33.05 -2.87
N LEU A 486 27.49 -32.66 -2.04
CA LEU A 486 27.36 -31.55 -1.10
C LEU A 486 27.88 -30.24 -1.72
N ILE A 487 27.06 -29.19 -1.67
CA ILE A 487 27.40 -27.84 -2.12
C ILE A 487 27.24 -26.87 -0.93
N PRO A 488 28.31 -26.65 -0.15
CA PRO A 488 28.25 -25.74 0.98
C PRO A 488 28.26 -24.28 0.51
N ALA A 489 27.50 -23.44 1.22
CA ALA A 489 27.46 -21.99 1.07
C ALA A 489 27.64 -21.33 2.44
N PHE A 490 28.73 -20.57 2.61
CA PHE A 490 29.07 -19.93 3.87
C PHE A 490 28.92 -18.42 3.76
N SER A 491 27.88 -17.88 4.39
CA SER A 491 27.45 -16.50 4.20
C SER A 491 28.32 -15.44 4.90
N HIS A 492 29.19 -15.83 5.83
CA HIS A 492 29.98 -14.91 6.67
C HIS A 492 31.50 -15.18 6.65
N ASP A 493 31.98 -16.10 5.82
CA ASP A 493 33.42 -16.41 5.74
C ASP A 493 34.22 -15.35 4.96
N GLU A 494 33.63 -14.74 3.93
CA GLU A 494 34.29 -13.72 3.08
C GLU A 494 33.65 -12.34 3.25
N VAL A 495 34.44 -11.35 3.68
CA VAL A 495 33.98 -9.96 3.78
C VAL A 495 33.68 -9.41 2.38
N GLY A 496 32.44 -8.97 2.17
CA GLY A 496 31.99 -8.41 0.88
C GLY A 496 31.39 -9.43 -0.09
N ARG A 497 31.33 -10.72 0.27
CA ARG A 497 30.67 -11.76 -0.52
C ARG A 497 29.69 -12.54 0.36
N PHE A 498 28.42 -12.55 -0.02
CA PHE A 498 27.36 -13.23 0.72
C PHE A 498 26.90 -14.50 -0.02
N ASP A 499 27.62 -15.60 0.20
CA ASP A 499 27.32 -16.88 -0.45
C ASP A 499 26.13 -17.58 0.24
N THR A 500 25.12 -17.95 -0.54
CA THR A 500 23.90 -18.63 -0.08
C THR A 500 23.59 -19.81 -0.99
N PRO A 501 22.75 -20.78 -0.57
CA PRO A 501 22.31 -21.84 -1.47
C PRO A 501 21.67 -21.31 -2.75
N ALA A 502 20.90 -20.21 -2.70
CA ALA A 502 20.35 -19.55 -3.88
C ALA A 502 21.45 -19.08 -4.85
N THR A 503 22.53 -18.45 -4.37
CA THR A 503 23.64 -18.04 -5.26
C THR A 503 24.38 -19.26 -5.83
N LYS A 504 24.55 -20.33 -5.04
CA LYS A 504 25.17 -21.59 -5.51
C LYS A 504 24.33 -22.36 -6.52
N ILE A 505 23.00 -22.28 -6.44
CA ILE A 505 22.10 -22.86 -7.44
C ILE A 505 22.36 -22.26 -8.81
N SER A 506 22.62 -20.95 -8.88
CA SER A 506 22.90 -20.25 -10.13
C SER A 506 24.30 -20.49 -10.72
N GLU A 507 25.25 -21.07 -9.98
CA GLU A 507 26.62 -21.28 -10.46
C GLU A 507 26.73 -22.42 -11.49
N ILE A 508 25.92 -23.48 -11.36
CA ILE A 508 25.92 -24.66 -12.25
C ILE A 508 24.47 -25.09 -12.56
N PRO A 509 23.75 -24.32 -13.39
CA PRO A 509 22.32 -24.52 -13.61
C PRO A 509 21.99 -25.87 -14.27
N GLU A 510 22.90 -26.42 -15.09
CA GLU A 510 22.70 -27.67 -15.83
C GLU A 510 22.53 -28.86 -14.89
N LYS A 511 23.20 -28.83 -13.74
CA LYS A 511 23.09 -29.88 -12.72
C LYS A 511 21.75 -29.83 -11.99
N VAL A 512 21.17 -28.65 -11.81
CA VAL A 512 19.83 -28.51 -11.21
C VAL A 512 18.79 -29.12 -12.15
N ALA A 513 18.86 -28.73 -13.44
CA ALA A 513 17.98 -29.27 -14.48
C ALA A 513 18.13 -30.79 -14.62
N GLU A 514 19.35 -31.33 -14.60
CA GLU A 514 19.62 -32.78 -14.67
C GLU A 514 18.88 -33.57 -13.58
N TYR A 515 18.92 -33.09 -12.33
CA TYR A 515 18.26 -33.78 -11.22
C TYR A 515 16.73 -33.66 -11.32
N LEU A 516 16.19 -32.47 -11.61
CA LEU A 516 14.74 -32.24 -11.65
C LEU A 516 14.07 -32.83 -12.89
N ASN A 517 14.70 -32.79 -14.06
CA ASN A 517 14.12 -33.32 -15.30
C ASN A 517 13.99 -34.86 -15.28
N ASN A 518 14.83 -35.56 -14.51
CA ASN A 518 14.82 -37.02 -14.40
C ASN A 518 13.88 -37.56 -13.31
N GLY A 519 12.78 -36.86 -13.01
CA GLY A 519 11.82 -37.29 -12.00
C GLY A 519 12.23 -36.97 -10.56
N GLY A 520 13.25 -36.12 -10.35
CA GLY A 520 13.71 -35.73 -9.03
C GLY A 520 12.72 -34.84 -8.26
N THR A 521 12.88 -34.77 -6.94
CA THR A 521 12.06 -33.94 -6.05
C THR A 521 12.90 -32.83 -5.44
N TYR A 522 12.39 -31.60 -5.48
CA TYR A 522 12.96 -30.47 -4.77
C TYR A 522 12.50 -30.49 -3.31
N VAL A 523 13.44 -30.35 -2.36
CA VAL A 523 13.16 -30.32 -0.93
C VAL A 523 13.86 -29.13 -0.31
N TYR A 524 13.11 -28.25 0.35
CA TYR A 524 13.65 -27.12 1.11
C TYR A 524 13.40 -27.32 2.60
N CYS A 525 14.43 -27.21 3.44
CA CYS A 525 14.32 -27.19 4.90
C CYS A 525 15.10 -26.00 5.47
N GLY A 526 14.43 -25.06 6.15
CA GLY A 526 15.15 -23.90 6.69
C GLY A 526 14.27 -22.73 7.14
N LEU A 527 14.80 -21.53 6.95
CA LEU A 527 14.12 -20.27 7.29
C LEU A 527 12.84 -20.12 6.45
N GLY A 528 11.75 -19.70 7.09
CA GLY A 528 10.50 -19.31 6.44
C GLY A 528 10.57 -17.93 5.79
N GLY A 529 9.43 -17.28 5.65
CA GLY A 529 9.36 -15.92 5.10
C GLY A 529 9.60 -15.88 3.59
N LEU A 530 10.38 -14.89 3.13
CA LEU A 530 10.74 -14.72 1.71
C LEU A 530 11.81 -15.70 1.23
N VAL A 531 12.51 -16.37 2.15
CA VAL A 531 13.68 -17.19 1.83
C VAL A 531 13.38 -18.37 0.89
N PRO A 532 12.31 -19.17 1.09
CA PRO A 532 11.96 -20.24 0.15
C PRO A 532 11.68 -19.72 -1.26
N LEU A 533 11.05 -18.53 -1.38
CA LEU A 533 10.73 -17.92 -2.67
C LEU A 533 11.99 -17.48 -3.43
N TYR A 534 13.04 -17.02 -2.73
CA TYR A 534 14.34 -16.75 -3.38
C TYR A 534 14.99 -18.00 -3.95
N HIS A 535 14.83 -19.15 -3.28
CA HIS A 535 15.34 -20.41 -3.80
C HIS A 535 14.47 -20.91 -4.94
N GLU A 536 13.15 -20.70 -4.89
CA GLU A 536 12.25 -20.96 -6.02
C GLU A 536 12.67 -20.17 -7.27
N GLU A 537 12.87 -18.85 -7.13
CA GLU A 537 13.39 -17.99 -8.21
C GLU A 537 14.76 -18.46 -8.73
N ALA A 538 15.67 -18.84 -7.83
CA ALA A 538 16.98 -19.36 -8.23
C ALA A 538 16.86 -20.67 -9.04
N ILE A 539 15.92 -21.55 -8.68
CA ILE A 539 15.63 -22.78 -9.45
C ILE A 539 15.00 -22.43 -10.80
N ILE A 540 14.02 -21.51 -10.85
CA ILE A 540 13.41 -21.05 -12.11
C ILE A 540 14.47 -20.50 -13.06
N HIS A 541 15.36 -19.64 -12.55
CA HIS A 541 16.47 -19.09 -13.30
C HIS A 541 17.43 -20.18 -13.80
N ALA A 542 17.75 -21.17 -12.96
CA ALA A 542 18.60 -22.28 -13.35
C ALA A 542 17.96 -23.12 -14.46
N LEU A 543 16.65 -23.41 -14.38
CA LEU A 543 15.93 -24.15 -15.41
C LEU A 543 15.86 -23.38 -16.74
N ALA A 544 15.57 -22.08 -16.70
CA ALA A 544 15.53 -21.22 -17.89
C ALA A 544 16.90 -21.07 -18.57
N ALA A 545 17.99 -21.07 -17.80
CA ALA A 545 19.34 -20.97 -18.35
C ALA A 545 19.76 -22.21 -19.16
N CYS A 546 19.07 -23.34 -19.02
CA CYS A 546 19.44 -24.62 -19.66
C CYS A 546 18.64 -24.95 -20.92
N ASP A 547 17.61 -24.16 -21.27
CA ASP A 547 16.78 -24.39 -22.44
C ASP A 547 16.48 -23.05 -23.13
N ASP A 548 17.06 -22.83 -24.30
CA ASP A 548 16.88 -21.62 -25.11
C ASP A 548 15.39 -21.39 -25.52
N GLY A 549 14.53 -22.40 -25.38
CA GLY A 549 13.09 -22.33 -25.59
C GLY A 549 12.27 -21.98 -24.34
N LEU A 550 12.87 -22.00 -23.14
CA LEU A 550 12.21 -21.64 -21.88
C LEU A 550 12.53 -20.18 -21.50
N THR A 551 11.54 -19.30 -21.58
CA THR A 551 11.62 -17.98 -20.95
C THR A 551 11.38 -18.11 -19.44
N SER A 552 11.72 -17.10 -18.64
CA SER A 552 11.41 -17.10 -17.20
C SER A 552 9.91 -17.34 -16.91
N GLU A 553 9.01 -16.90 -17.80
CA GLU A 553 7.56 -17.15 -17.69
C GLU A 553 7.19 -18.62 -17.95
N THR A 554 7.85 -19.33 -18.86
CA THR A 554 7.55 -20.76 -19.11
C THR A 554 8.26 -21.67 -18.12
N ALA A 555 9.44 -21.29 -17.61
CA ALA A 555 10.13 -21.99 -16.53
C ALA A 555 9.36 -21.92 -15.19
N TYR A 556 8.63 -20.83 -14.94
CA TYR A 556 7.67 -20.75 -13.83
C TYR A 556 6.61 -21.86 -13.93
N GLY A 557 6.09 -22.13 -15.14
CA GLY A 557 5.15 -23.23 -15.40
C GLY A 557 5.71 -24.60 -15.04
N VAL A 558 6.99 -24.86 -15.28
CA VAL A 558 7.66 -26.12 -14.91
C VAL A 558 7.70 -26.30 -13.39
N VAL A 559 7.97 -25.23 -12.64
CA VAL A 559 7.96 -25.30 -11.16
C VAL A 559 6.54 -25.51 -10.62
N GLU A 560 5.52 -24.89 -11.23
CA GLU A 560 4.11 -25.18 -10.89
C GLU A 560 3.72 -26.63 -11.21
N ASP A 561 4.23 -27.19 -12.31
CA ASP A 561 4.05 -28.62 -12.62
C ASP A 561 4.71 -29.52 -11.56
N LEU A 562 5.90 -29.16 -11.07
CA LEU A 562 6.53 -29.89 -9.96
C LEU A 562 5.69 -29.81 -8.68
N LYS A 563 5.10 -28.65 -8.36
CA LYS A 563 4.20 -28.48 -7.20
C LYS A 563 2.94 -29.34 -7.33
N THR A 564 2.29 -29.30 -8.49
CA THR A 564 1.07 -30.11 -8.74
C THR A 564 1.34 -31.62 -8.72
N GLN A 565 2.56 -32.03 -9.08
CA GLN A 565 3.02 -33.42 -9.01
C GLN A 565 3.50 -33.85 -7.61
N ASN A 566 3.40 -33.00 -6.58
CA ASN A 566 3.93 -33.24 -5.24
C ASN A 566 5.46 -33.47 -5.22
N ARG A 567 6.18 -32.90 -6.19
CA ARG A 567 7.65 -32.98 -6.34
C ARG A 567 8.37 -31.71 -5.88
N TRP A 568 7.64 -30.80 -5.23
CA TRP A 568 8.14 -29.57 -4.63
C TRP A 568 7.75 -29.53 -3.15
N GLN A 569 8.68 -29.91 -2.28
CA GLN A 569 8.46 -30.11 -0.86
C GLN A 569 9.15 -29.00 -0.07
N VAL A 570 8.43 -28.34 0.85
CA VAL A 570 8.95 -27.19 1.61
C VAL A 570 8.57 -27.34 3.08
N GLU A 571 9.57 -27.42 3.93
CA GLU A 571 9.47 -27.32 5.38
C GLU A 571 10.21 -26.06 5.82
N ALA A 572 9.47 -25.00 6.17
CA ALA A 572 10.06 -23.72 6.50
C ALA A 572 9.40 -23.11 7.73
N TYR A 573 10.23 -22.55 8.62
CA TYR A 573 9.78 -21.95 9.87
C TYR A 573 10.19 -20.48 9.91
N SER A 574 9.21 -19.56 9.95
CA SER A 574 9.50 -18.13 10.10
C SER A 574 10.01 -17.85 11.52
N ARG A 575 10.96 -16.89 11.61
CA ARG A 575 11.76 -16.65 12.81
C ARG A 575 11.52 -15.27 13.41
N ASP A 576 11.38 -14.24 12.57
CA ASP A 576 11.28 -12.85 13.01
C ASP A 576 10.86 -11.99 11.80
N MET A 577 9.76 -11.25 11.87
CA MET A 577 9.30 -10.44 10.73
C MET A 577 10.27 -9.30 10.39
N ASP A 578 11.13 -8.90 11.33
CA ASP A 578 12.02 -7.76 11.16
C ASP A 578 13.37 -8.08 10.52
N GLU A 579 13.87 -9.31 10.61
CA GLU A 579 15.00 -9.75 9.76
C GLU A 579 14.55 -9.80 8.29
N ASP A 580 13.33 -10.26 8.03
CA ASP A 580 12.72 -10.27 6.69
C ASP A 580 12.40 -8.85 6.18
N ASN A 581 11.93 -7.93 7.04
CA ASN A 581 11.78 -6.51 6.69
C ASN A 581 13.13 -5.82 6.47
N THR A 582 14.18 -6.20 7.21
CA THR A 582 15.54 -5.68 7.02
C THR A 582 16.14 -6.20 5.73
N LEU A 583 15.96 -7.48 5.39
CA LEU A 583 16.35 -8.05 4.10
C LEU A 583 15.55 -7.38 2.97
N LYS A 584 14.24 -7.20 3.13
CA LYS A 584 13.38 -6.44 2.21
C LYS A 584 13.83 -5.00 2.06
N THR A 585 14.30 -4.32 3.11
CA THR A 585 14.82 -2.95 3.05
C THR A 585 16.19 -2.89 2.36
N LEU A 586 17.06 -3.86 2.63
CA LEU A 586 18.35 -4.03 1.94
C LEU A 586 18.15 -4.41 0.47
N MET A 587 17.12 -5.19 0.17
CA MET A 587 16.73 -5.57 -1.18
C MET A 587 15.95 -4.50 -1.90
N ASP A 588 15.14 -3.69 -1.23
CA ASP A 588 14.51 -2.50 -1.78
C ASP A 588 15.60 -1.47 -2.10
N ARG A 589 16.65 -1.38 -1.30
CA ARG A 589 17.89 -0.66 -1.66
C ARG A 589 18.58 -1.29 -2.88
N ALA A 590 18.82 -2.60 -2.90
CA ALA A 590 19.49 -3.28 -4.02
C ALA A 590 18.64 -3.32 -5.33
N LEU A 591 17.31 -3.29 -5.21
CA LEU A 591 16.35 -3.17 -6.32
C LEU A 591 16.21 -1.71 -6.74
N GLN A 592 16.32 -0.74 -5.82
CA GLN A 592 16.45 0.67 -6.16
C GLN A 592 17.77 0.95 -6.92
N GLU A 593 18.80 0.13 -6.73
CA GLU A 593 20.06 0.16 -7.50
C GLU A 593 19.93 -0.45 -8.91
N LYS A 594 18.92 -1.30 -9.18
CA LYS A 594 18.62 -1.76 -10.55
C LYS A 594 17.78 -0.72 -11.31
N PRO A 595 18.14 -0.38 -12.56
CA PRO A 595 17.35 0.50 -13.42
C PRO A 595 15.86 0.08 -13.46
N VAL A 596 14.93 1.04 -13.43
CA VAL A 596 13.47 0.78 -13.51
C VAL A 596 13.14 -0.08 -14.72
N ALA A 597 13.83 0.15 -15.83
CA ALA A 597 13.76 -0.63 -17.06
C ALA A 597 13.90 -2.15 -16.85
N ASP A 598 14.83 -2.56 -15.99
CA ASP A 598 15.17 -3.97 -15.78
C ASP A 598 14.20 -4.61 -14.77
N ARG A 599 13.70 -3.84 -13.80
CA ARG A 599 12.70 -4.29 -12.82
C ARG A 599 11.31 -4.51 -13.41
N MET A 600 11.01 -3.81 -14.50
CA MET A 600 9.68 -3.75 -15.10
C MET A 600 9.66 -4.43 -16.46
N GLU A 601 10.66 -5.27 -16.75
CA GLU A 601 10.71 -6.09 -17.95
C GLU A 601 9.44 -6.97 -18.07
N GLY A 602 8.91 -7.11 -19.28
CA GLY A 602 7.64 -7.82 -19.52
C GLY A 602 6.35 -7.04 -19.21
N SER A 603 6.43 -5.81 -18.70
CA SER A 603 5.22 -5.01 -18.39
C SER A 603 4.38 -4.71 -19.64
N LYS A 604 3.05 -4.84 -19.53
CA LYS A 604 2.11 -4.56 -20.63
C LYS A 604 2.01 -3.06 -20.96
N MET A 605 2.28 -2.20 -19.98
CA MET A 605 2.36 -0.74 -20.08
C MET A 605 3.34 -0.19 -19.04
N PHE A 606 3.61 1.11 -19.07
CA PHE A 606 4.23 1.79 -17.93
C PHE A 606 3.75 3.23 -17.84
N CYS A 607 3.15 3.59 -16.70
CA CYS A 607 2.69 4.95 -16.48
C CYS A 607 2.81 5.32 -15.00
N PHE A 608 3.54 6.40 -14.72
CA PHE A 608 3.84 6.89 -13.37
C PHE A 608 3.54 8.37 -13.16
N GLN A 609 2.72 8.97 -14.03
CA GLN A 609 2.48 10.41 -14.05
C GLN A 609 1.59 10.96 -12.91
N CYS A 610 0.97 10.11 -12.08
CA CYS A 610 0.06 10.54 -11.01
C CYS A 610 0.41 9.99 -9.63
N GLY A 611 -0.04 10.67 -8.58
CA GLY A 611 0.21 10.35 -7.17
C GLY A 611 -0.49 9.09 -6.65
N GLN A 612 -1.13 8.31 -7.52
CA GLN A 612 -1.68 6.98 -7.21
C GLN A 612 -1.14 5.89 -8.13
N THR A 613 0.01 6.15 -8.76
CA THR A 613 0.66 5.10 -9.52
C THR A 613 0.96 3.90 -8.63
N ASN A 614 0.86 2.69 -9.19
CA ASN A 614 0.92 1.45 -8.42
C ASN A 614 2.20 1.40 -7.57
N ARG A 615 2.04 1.20 -6.26
CA ARG A 615 3.11 1.16 -5.24
C ARG A 615 4.03 2.39 -5.20
N GLY A 616 3.60 3.54 -5.73
CA GLY A 616 4.47 4.72 -5.85
C GLY A 616 5.64 4.53 -6.82
N VAL A 617 5.56 3.55 -7.74
CA VAL A 617 6.62 3.26 -8.71
C VAL A 617 6.13 3.43 -10.16
N GLY A 618 5.06 2.74 -10.54
CA GLY A 618 4.60 2.71 -11.93
C GLY A 618 3.48 1.69 -12.16
N CYS A 619 2.46 2.06 -12.94
CA CYS A 619 1.40 1.14 -13.38
C CYS A 619 1.89 0.29 -14.55
N THR A 620 1.95 -1.04 -14.38
CA THR A 620 2.57 -1.96 -15.35
C THR A 620 1.60 -2.88 -16.11
N THR A 621 0.43 -3.15 -15.55
CA THR A 621 -0.58 -4.04 -16.14
C THR A 621 -1.85 -3.30 -16.55
N VAL A 622 -2.32 -2.40 -15.68
CA VAL A 622 -3.43 -1.47 -15.89
C VAL A 622 -3.18 -0.27 -14.99
N GLY A 623 -3.64 0.92 -15.39
CA GLY A 623 -3.60 2.09 -14.53
C GLY A 623 -4.54 1.92 -13.33
N VAL A 624 -4.13 2.37 -12.14
CA VAL A 624 -5.03 2.50 -10.97
C VAL A 624 -6.25 3.37 -11.31
N CYS A 625 -6.09 4.34 -12.21
CA CYS A 625 -7.18 5.15 -12.76
C CYS A 625 -8.11 4.44 -13.75
N GLY A 626 -7.84 3.17 -14.09
CA GLY A 626 -8.57 2.41 -15.11
C GLY A 626 -8.00 2.55 -16.53
N LYS A 627 -6.87 3.23 -16.73
CA LYS A 627 -6.23 3.37 -18.06
C LYS A 627 -5.74 2.02 -18.56
N SER A 628 -6.21 1.59 -19.74
CA SER A 628 -5.78 0.35 -20.37
C SER A 628 -4.35 0.45 -20.92
N PRO A 629 -3.63 -0.68 -21.11
CA PRO A 629 -2.35 -0.69 -21.78
C PRO A 629 -2.36 -0.07 -23.18
N ASN A 630 -3.45 -0.26 -23.93
CA ASN A 630 -3.61 0.29 -25.27
C ASN A 630 -3.69 1.82 -25.23
N VAL A 631 -4.57 2.38 -24.40
CA VAL A 631 -4.68 3.84 -24.22
C VAL A 631 -3.34 4.42 -23.74
N ALA A 632 -2.63 3.74 -22.83
CA ALA A 632 -1.32 4.19 -22.39
C ALA A 632 -0.31 4.25 -23.54
N ALA A 633 -0.22 3.22 -24.37
CA ALA A 633 0.66 3.20 -25.53
C ALA A 633 0.29 4.26 -26.57
N LEU A 634 -1.01 4.48 -26.83
CA LEU A 634 -1.48 5.51 -27.75
C LEU A 634 -1.19 6.92 -27.22
N GLN A 635 -1.32 7.16 -25.92
CA GLN A 635 -0.92 8.44 -25.31
C GLN A 635 0.59 8.67 -25.42
N ASP A 636 1.42 7.65 -25.22
CA ASP A 636 2.87 7.73 -25.41
C ASP A 636 3.21 8.07 -26.88
N LEU A 637 2.53 7.44 -27.83
CA LEU A 637 2.70 7.70 -29.26
C LEU A 637 2.26 9.13 -29.64
N LEU A 638 1.14 9.60 -29.10
CA LEU A 638 0.65 10.95 -29.34
C LEU A 638 1.69 11.99 -28.85
N ILE A 639 2.21 11.82 -27.63
CA ILE A 639 3.25 12.71 -27.09
C ILE A 639 4.53 12.65 -27.94
N ASP A 640 4.93 11.49 -28.44
CA ASP A 640 6.07 11.37 -29.37
C ASP A 640 5.83 12.14 -30.68
N ASN A 641 4.65 12.02 -31.27
CA ASN A 641 4.28 12.77 -32.47
C ASN A 641 4.23 14.28 -32.24
N LEU A 642 3.71 14.72 -31.09
CA LEU A 642 3.68 16.14 -30.71
C LEU A 642 5.08 16.71 -30.50
N LYS A 643 6.05 15.91 -30.03
CA LYS A 643 7.46 16.32 -29.99
C LYS A 643 8.01 16.61 -31.37
N ARG A 644 7.70 15.74 -32.35
CA ARG A 644 8.15 15.92 -33.74
C ARG A 644 7.48 17.12 -34.41
N LEU A 645 6.16 17.25 -34.29
CA LEU A 645 5.40 18.41 -34.76
C LEU A 645 6.02 19.70 -34.21
N SER A 646 6.24 19.73 -32.90
CA SER A 646 6.80 20.88 -32.19
C SER A 646 8.23 21.21 -32.59
N TRP A 647 9.02 20.20 -32.97
CA TRP A 647 10.37 20.44 -33.46
C TRP A 647 10.37 21.28 -34.75
N TYR A 648 9.53 20.94 -35.73
CA TYR A 648 9.40 21.75 -36.95
C TYR A 648 8.79 23.12 -36.65
N ALA A 649 7.73 23.17 -35.82
CA ALA A 649 7.14 24.44 -35.39
C ALA A 649 8.18 25.37 -34.77
N HIS A 650 9.00 24.86 -33.84
CA HIS A 650 10.04 25.63 -33.18
C HIS A 650 11.12 26.13 -34.17
N ARG A 651 11.51 25.31 -35.15
CA ARG A 651 12.47 25.73 -36.20
C ARG A 651 11.91 26.86 -37.07
N ILE A 652 10.65 26.74 -37.50
CA ILE A 652 9.96 27.77 -38.28
C ILE A 652 9.91 29.09 -37.48
N THR A 653 9.48 29.02 -36.21
CA THR A 653 9.43 30.20 -35.33
C THR A 653 10.81 30.83 -35.12
N LYS A 654 11.87 30.04 -34.89
CA LYS A 654 13.24 30.56 -34.75
C LYS A 654 13.76 31.23 -36.02
N ALA A 655 13.31 30.80 -37.19
CA ALA A 655 13.62 31.41 -38.47
C ALA A 655 12.67 32.58 -38.83
N GLY A 656 11.83 33.03 -37.89
CA GLY A 656 10.92 34.18 -38.06
C GLY A 656 9.62 33.87 -38.81
N GLY A 657 9.30 32.59 -39.03
CA GLY A 657 8.08 32.14 -39.69
C GLY A 657 6.90 31.94 -38.73
N ASP A 658 5.68 31.96 -39.27
CA ASP A 658 4.45 31.68 -38.53
C ASP A 658 4.02 30.21 -38.72
N VAL A 659 3.76 29.54 -37.60
CA VAL A 659 3.33 28.13 -37.51
C VAL A 659 1.82 27.99 -37.77
N GLY A 660 1.06 29.08 -37.58
CA GLY A 660 -0.38 29.14 -37.75
C GLY A 660 -1.17 28.72 -36.51
N VAL A 661 -2.30 29.41 -36.30
CA VAL A 661 -3.16 29.24 -35.10
C VAL A 661 -3.74 27.84 -34.94
N GLU A 662 -4.03 27.15 -36.05
CA GLU A 662 -4.58 25.80 -36.09
C GLU A 662 -3.65 24.80 -35.37
N VAL A 663 -2.37 24.81 -35.72
CA VAL A 663 -1.34 23.92 -35.16
C VAL A 663 -1.10 24.23 -33.68
N ASN A 664 -1.03 25.51 -33.34
CA ASN A 664 -0.82 25.99 -31.99
C ASN A 664 -1.94 25.50 -31.04
N ARG A 665 -3.20 25.72 -31.42
CA ARG A 665 -4.37 25.31 -30.62
C ARG A 665 -4.50 23.79 -30.55
N TYR A 666 -4.29 23.09 -31.67
CA TYR A 666 -4.29 21.63 -31.72
C TYR A 666 -3.28 21.03 -30.72
N THR A 667 -2.06 21.58 -30.68
CA THR A 667 -0.99 21.07 -29.80
C THR A 667 -1.37 21.17 -28.33
N LEU A 668 -2.10 22.22 -27.92
CA LEU A 668 -2.59 22.36 -26.53
C LEU A 668 -3.58 21.25 -26.19
N VAL A 669 -4.67 21.13 -26.94
CA VAL A 669 -5.77 20.19 -26.64
C VAL A 669 -5.30 18.74 -26.78
N ALA A 670 -4.45 18.44 -27.77
CA ALA A 670 -3.87 17.10 -27.94
C ALA A 670 -2.97 16.74 -26.75
N THR A 671 -2.14 17.67 -26.26
CA THR A 671 -1.34 17.44 -25.05
C THR A 671 -2.22 17.22 -23.81
N PHE A 672 -3.23 18.07 -23.62
CA PHE A 672 -4.19 17.99 -22.51
C PHE A 672 -4.96 16.65 -22.51
N SER A 673 -5.29 16.09 -23.69
CA SER A 673 -5.99 14.80 -23.80
C SER A 673 -5.28 13.63 -23.12
N THR A 674 -3.96 13.74 -22.90
CA THR A 674 -3.12 12.70 -22.28
C THR A 674 -2.89 12.89 -20.77
N LEU A 675 -3.52 13.91 -20.17
CA LEU A 675 -3.50 14.19 -18.74
C LEU A 675 -4.33 13.12 -18.00
N THR A 676 -3.98 12.82 -16.74
CA THR A 676 -4.66 11.79 -15.94
C THR A 676 -6.15 12.08 -15.81
N ASN A 677 -6.97 11.05 -16.06
CA ASN A 677 -8.43 11.13 -16.00
C ASN A 677 -9.08 12.10 -17.01
N VAL A 678 -8.42 12.36 -18.15
CA VAL A 678 -9.02 13.14 -19.26
C VAL A 678 -9.62 12.22 -20.32
N ASN A 679 -8.80 11.44 -21.02
CA ASN A 679 -9.28 10.68 -22.18
C ASN A 679 -8.83 9.21 -22.15
N PHE A 680 -9.82 8.32 -22.21
CA PHE A 680 -9.67 6.86 -22.20
C PHE A 680 -10.20 6.22 -23.50
N ASP A 681 -10.57 7.03 -24.49
CA ASP A 681 -11.14 6.55 -25.74
C ASP A 681 -10.05 6.30 -26.79
N GLU A 682 -9.81 5.02 -27.10
CA GLU A 682 -8.83 4.57 -28.09
C GLU A 682 -9.10 5.16 -29.48
N ALA A 683 -10.38 5.32 -29.88
CA ALA A 683 -10.73 5.89 -31.17
C ALA A 683 -10.38 7.38 -31.23
N ARG A 684 -10.68 8.14 -30.17
CA ARG A 684 -10.27 9.57 -30.10
C ARG A 684 -8.75 9.73 -30.04
N MET A 685 -8.03 8.84 -29.36
CA MET A 685 -6.57 8.87 -29.37
C MET A 685 -6.01 8.70 -30.78
N LEU A 686 -6.58 7.81 -31.60
CA LEU A 686 -6.20 7.66 -32.99
C LEU A 686 -6.49 8.90 -33.84
N GLU A 687 -7.63 9.56 -33.63
CA GLU A 687 -7.95 10.83 -34.30
C GLU A 687 -6.90 11.89 -34.00
N PHE A 688 -6.52 12.07 -32.72
CA PHE A 688 -5.44 12.97 -32.35
C PHE A 688 -4.12 12.56 -33.04
N ILE A 689 -3.72 11.29 -33.00
CA ILE A 689 -2.47 10.83 -33.64
C ILE A 689 -2.47 11.11 -35.15
N ALA A 690 -3.59 10.87 -35.84
CA ALA A 690 -3.74 11.13 -37.27
C ALA A 690 -3.57 12.62 -37.59
N GLU A 691 -4.22 13.48 -36.81
CA GLU A 691 -4.20 14.94 -36.98
C GLU A 691 -2.81 15.53 -36.68
N ALA A 692 -2.09 15.02 -35.67
CA ALA A 692 -0.69 15.37 -35.43
C ALA A 692 0.18 15.06 -36.66
N GLY A 693 -0.08 13.94 -37.34
CA GLY A 693 0.60 13.55 -38.57
C GLY A 693 0.38 14.54 -39.71
N VAL A 694 -0.87 14.96 -39.92
CA VAL A 694 -1.24 15.95 -40.95
C VAL A 694 -0.57 17.30 -40.69
N HIS A 695 -0.62 17.78 -39.44
CA HIS A 695 0.06 19.02 -39.07
C HIS A 695 1.58 18.92 -39.20
N THR A 696 2.18 17.77 -38.85
CA THR A 696 3.62 17.55 -39.01
C THR A 696 4.04 17.62 -40.47
N ASP A 697 3.32 16.95 -41.38
CA ASP A 697 3.63 16.98 -42.83
C ASP A 697 3.51 18.41 -43.39
N LYS A 698 2.50 19.18 -42.95
CA LYS A 698 2.33 20.60 -43.31
C LYS A 698 3.53 21.44 -42.86
N LEU A 699 3.94 21.31 -41.60
CA LEU A 699 5.09 22.05 -41.06
C LEU A 699 6.41 21.63 -41.70
N MET A 700 6.58 20.36 -42.04
CA MET A 700 7.75 19.89 -42.77
C MET A 700 7.88 20.60 -44.12
N ALA A 701 6.80 20.66 -44.90
CA ALA A 701 6.79 21.37 -46.18
C ALA A 701 7.08 22.87 -46.01
N MET A 702 6.46 23.51 -45.00
CA MET A 702 6.72 24.92 -44.68
C MET A 702 8.18 25.17 -44.30
N TYR A 703 8.78 24.29 -43.50
CA TYR A 703 10.18 24.41 -43.09
C TYR A 703 11.13 24.21 -44.27
N ASP A 704 10.85 23.25 -45.15
CA ASP A 704 11.62 23.01 -46.37
C ASP A 704 11.60 24.23 -47.30
N GLU A 705 10.43 24.85 -47.49
CA GLU A 705 10.28 26.08 -48.26
C GLU A 705 11.04 27.25 -47.65
N GLN A 706 10.95 27.41 -46.32
CA GLN A 706 11.67 28.47 -45.60
C GLN A 706 13.18 28.29 -45.67
N CYS A 707 13.68 27.06 -45.54
CA CYS A 707 15.10 26.75 -45.70
C CYS A 707 15.58 27.06 -47.12
N LYS A 708 14.82 26.66 -48.15
CA LYS A 708 15.10 27.01 -49.54
C LYS A 708 15.15 28.52 -49.75
N ALA A 709 14.19 29.26 -49.20
CA ALA A 709 14.15 30.72 -49.29
C ALA A 709 15.36 31.39 -48.59
N ASN A 710 15.83 30.82 -47.49
CA ASN A 710 16.97 31.32 -46.71
C ASN A 710 18.34 30.81 -47.20
N GLY A 711 18.39 29.96 -48.23
CA GLY A 711 19.62 29.36 -48.73
C GLY A 711 20.28 28.37 -47.76
N THR A 712 19.51 27.80 -46.83
CA THR A 712 19.97 26.82 -45.84
C THR A 712 19.45 25.42 -46.17
N THR A 713 20.16 24.38 -45.74
CA THR A 713 19.67 23.00 -45.85
C THR A 713 18.76 22.68 -44.66
N PRO A 714 17.56 22.12 -44.87
CA PRO A 714 16.71 21.67 -43.77
C PRO A 714 17.45 20.61 -42.92
N ASP A 715 17.56 20.86 -41.62
CA ASP A 715 17.99 19.84 -40.67
C ASP A 715 16.80 18.94 -40.28
N THR A 716 17.10 17.83 -39.60
CA THR A 716 16.07 16.90 -39.10
C THR A 716 16.28 16.63 -37.61
N PRO A 717 15.24 16.22 -36.87
CA PRO A 717 15.37 15.86 -35.46
C PRO A 717 16.44 14.77 -35.26
N SER A 718 17.21 14.87 -34.18
CA SER A 718 18.34 13.97 -33.90
C SER A 718 17.95 12.50 -33.68
N LYS A 719 16.70 12.24 -33.30
CA LYS A 719 16.14 10.90 -33.04
C LYS A 719 15.21 10.49 -34.19
N ARG A 720 15.37 9.26 -34.72
CA ARG A 720 14.55 8.72 -35.82
C ARG A 720 13.07 8.66 -35.42
N ALA A 721 12.20 9.06 -36.35
CA ALA A 721 10.77 9.07 -36.14
C ALA A 721 10.14 7.66 -36.13
N THR A 722 9.23 7.46 -35.20
CA THR A 722 8.24 6.37 -35.19
C THR A 722 7.28 6.52 -36.37
N LYS A 723 6.63 5.44 -36.81
CA LYS A 723 5.65 5.53 -37.92
C LYS A 723 4.52 6.50 -37.56
N VAL A 724 4.18 7.38 -38.50
CA VAL A 724 3.05 8.31 -38.38
C VAL A 724 1.83 7.67 -39.04
N PHE A 725 0.70 7.63 -38.34
CA PHE A 725 -0.58 7.24 -38.92
C PHE A 725 -1.06 8.31 -39.90
N LYS A 726 -1.26 7.96 -41.19
CA LYS A 726 -1.60 8.93 -42.25
C LYS A 726 -3.01 8.76 -42.84
N LYS A 727 -3.81 7.79 -42.35
CA LYS A 727 -5.17 7.57 -42.84
C LYS A 727 -6.08 8.66 -42.28
N LYS A 728 -6.62 9.51 -43.17
CA LYS A 728 -7.63 10.51 -42.80
C LYS A 728 -8.93 9.79 -42.45
N LEU A 729 -9.24 9.67 -41.16
CA LEU A 729 -10.51 9.12 -40.71
C LEU A 729 -11.62 10.13 -41.04
N PRO A 730 -12.70 9.74 -41.76
CA PRO A 730 -13.84 10.63 -41.95
C PRO A 730 -14.48 10.93 -40.58
N LYS A 731 -14.92 12.18 -40.37
CA LYS A 731 -15.63 12.58 -39.13
C LYS A 731 -16.72 11.55 -38.80
N ASN A 732 -16.78 11.10 -37.55
CA ASN A 732 -17.75 10.13 -37.03
C ASN A 732 -17.60 8.67 -37.53
N THR A 733 -16.45 8.29 -38.08
CA THR A 733 -16.17 6.88 -38.44
C THR A 733 -15.29 6.24 -37.39
N LYS A 734 -15.71 5.11 -36.83
CA LYS A 734 -14.88 4.36 -35.87
C LYS A 734 -13.66 3.76 -36.60
N PRO A 735 -12.44 3.92 -36.07
CA PRO A 735 -11.27 3.24 -36.62
C PRO A 735 -11.45 1.72 -36.52
N GLU A 736 -10.86 1.00 -37.48
CA GLU A 736 -10.87 -0.46 -37.47
C GLU A 736 -9.95 -0.99 -36.36
N VAL A 737 -10.23 -2.18 -35.83
CA VAL A 737 -9.43 -2.79 -34.75
C VAL A 737 -7.96 -2.95 -35.16
N ALA A 738 -7.69 -3.30 -36.42
CA ALA A 738 -6.33 -3.41 -36.95
C ALA A 738 -5.57 -2.06 -36.91
N ASP A 739 -6.24 -0.94 -37.17
CA ASP A 739 -5.63 0.40 -37.09
C ASP A 739 -5.20 0.72 -35.64
N ILE A 740 -5.99 0.30 -34.64
CA ILE A 740 -5.67 0.47 -33.22
C ILE A 740 -4.46 -0.38 -32.82
N GLU A 741 -4.47 -1.68 -33.15
CA GLU A 741 -3.40 -2.60 -32.77
C GLU A 741 -2.04 -2.18 -33.34
N ASP A 742 -2.01 -1.74 -34.61
CA ASP A 742 -0.81 -1.23 -35.27
C ASP A 742 -0.23 -0.02 -34.53
N MET A 743 -1.07 0.95 -34.15
CA MET A 743 -0.61 2.15 -33.45
C MET A 743 -0.23 1.88 -32.00
N VAL A 744 -0.90 0.94 -31.33
CA VAL A 744 -0.47 0.46 -30.00
C VAL A 744 0.93 -0.15 -30.08
N ALA A 745 1.22 -0.92 -31.14
CA ALA A 745 2.55 -1.51 -31.33
C ALA A 745 3.65 -0.45 -31.53
N GLU A 746 3.36 0.64 -32.26
CA GLU A 746 4.28 1.77 -32.38
C GLU A 746 4.44 2.54 -31.06
N GLY A 747 3.35 2.76 -30.32
CA GLY A 747 3.39 3.43 -29.01
C GLY A 747 4.27 2.74 -27.97
N LYS A 748 4.25 1.40 -27.94
CA LYS A 748 5.14 0.61 -27.06
C LYS A 748 6.63 0.84 -27.32
N LYS A 749 7.01 1.27 -28.52
CA LYS A 749 8.41 1.56 -28.88
C LYS A 749 8.90 2.89 -28.32
N VAL A 750 8.01 3.82 -27.99
CA VAL A 750 8.35 5.18 -27.53
C VAL A 750 7.97 5.47 -26.10
N GLY A 751 7.30 4.53 -25.43
CA GLY A 751 6.91 4.64 -24.03
C GLY A 751 8.09 4.80 -23.07
N VAL A 752 7.77 5.21 -21.85
CA VAL A 752 8.74 5.60 -20.82
C VAL A 752 9.74 4.49 -20.48
N LEU A 753 9.32 3.21 -20.41
CA LEU A 753 10.24 2.09 -20.17
C LEU A 753 11.30 1.94 -21.27
N THR A 754 10.93 2.20 -22.53
CA THR A 754 11.90 2.16 -23.63
C THR A 754 12.92 3.28 -23.47
N ARG A 755 12.50 4.44 -22.96
CA ARG A 755 13.41 5.55 -22.65
C ARG A 755 14.33 5.23 -21.47
N PHE A 756 13.83 4.61 -20.39
CA PHE A 756 14.68 4.14 -19.29
C PHE A 756 15.74 3.16 -19.78
N ARG A 757 15.35 2.21 -20.64
CA ARG A 757 16.28 1.24 -21.27
C ARG A 757 17.36 1.94 -22.10
N ALA A 758 16.96 2.91 -22.92
CA ALA A 758 17.87 3.61 -23.82
C ALA A 758 18.84 4.55 -23.07
N ALA A 759 18.35 5.28 -22.07
CA ALA A 759 19.15 6.28 -21.36
C ALA A 759 20.04 5.67 -20.26
N ARG A 760 19.64 4.52 -19.69
CA ARG A 760 20.29 3.91 -18.51
C ARG A 760 20.51 4.91 -17.36
N ASN A 761 19.63 5.90 -17.25
CA ASN A 761 19.67 6.96 -16.25
C ASN A 761 18.24 7.31 -15.84
N ASP A 762 17.77 6.69 -14.76
CA ASP A 762 16.40 6.86 -14.29
C ASP A 762 16.12 8.29 -13.81
N ALA A 763 17.13 8.98 -13.29
CA ALA A 763 17.00 10.36 -12.82
C ALA A 763 16.77 11.32 -13.98
N LEU A 764 17.56 11.18 -15.04
CA LEU A 764 17.40 12.00 -16.24
C LEU A 764 16.03 11.79 -16.89
N VAL A 765 15.62 10.53 -17.10
CA VAL A 765 14.32 10.23 -17.70
C VAL A 765 13.18 10.70 -16.80
N GLY A 766 13.30 10.55 -15.48
CA GLY A 766 12.35 11.09 -14.50
C GLY A 766 12.13 12.60 -14.64
N LEU A 767 13.21 13.39 -14.77
CA LEU A 767 13.11 14.84 -15.00
C LEU A 767 12.55 15.19 -16.39
N GLN A 768 12.95 14.46 -17.43
CA GLN A 768 12.39 14.67 -18.78
C GLN A 768 10.88 14.38 -18.80
N GLU A 769 10.42 13.37 -18.07
CA GLU A 769 9.00 13.07 -17.89
C GLU A 769 8.29 14.13 -17.04
N MET A 770 8.94 14.64 -15.98
CA MET A 770 8.43 15.79 -15.22
C MET A 770 8.17 17.01 -16.12
N LEU A 771 9.03 17.26 -17.13
CA LEU A 771 8.81 18.35 -18.10
C LEU A 771 7.59 18.07 -18.97
N VAL A 772 7.43 16.85 -19.48
CA VAL A 772 6.23 16.44 -20.23
C VAL A 772 4.98 16.63 -19.36
N TYR A 773 5.04 16.28 -18.08
CA TYR A 773 3.92 16.46 -17.15
C TYR A 773 3.64 17.93 -16.85
N GLY A 774 4.67 18.75 -16.67
CA GLY A 774 4.53 20.20 -16.59
C GLY A 774 3.84 20.78 -17.82
N LEU A 775 4.22 20.34 -19.03
CA LEU A 775 3.58 20.76 -20.28
C LEU A 775 2.11 20.33 -20.36
N LYS A 776 1.75 19.15 -19.87
CA LYS A 776 0.33 18.73 -19.79
C LYS A 776 -0.49 19.67 -18.91
N GLY A 777 0.02 20.06 -17.75
CA GLY A 777 -0.63 21.05 -16.88
C GLY A 777 -0.73 22.43 -17.52
N LEU A 778 0.37 22.93 -18.09
CA LEU A 778 0.44 24.22 -18.79
C LEU A 778 -0.57 24.29 -19.95
N CYS A 779 -0.62 23.24 -20.78
CA CYS A 779 -1.53 23.17 -21.91
C CYS A 779 -3.00 23.15 -21.45
N ALA A 780 -3.32 22.46 -20.35
CA ALA A 780 -4.68 22.46 -19.80
C ALA A 780 -5.12 23.88 -19.37
N TYR A 781 -4.29 24.61 -18.63
CA TYR A 781 -4.62 25.99 -18.23
C TYR A 781 -4.72 26.95 -19.42
N THR A 782 -3.84 26.79 -20.40
CA THR A 782 -3.86 27.62 -21.61
C THR A 782 -5.10 27.33 -22.46
N ASP A 783 -5.51 26.06 -22.56
CA ASP A 783 -6.72 25.64 -23.28
C ASP A 783 -8.01 26.25 -22.67
N HIS A 784 -8.07 26.41 -21.35
CA HIS A 784 -9.19 27.10 -20.70
C HIS A 784 -9.26 28.58 -21.06
N SER A 785 -8.13 29.27 -21.16
CA SER A 785 -8.10 30.68 -21.60
C SER A 785 -8.57 30.83 -23.04
N LEU A 786 -8.20 29.86 -23.89
CA LEU A 786 -8.59 29.80 -25.30
C LEU A 786 -10.11 29.69 -25.49
N GLN A 787 -10.85 29.07 -24.55
CA GLN A 787 -12.33 29.03 -24.63
C GLN A 787 -12.97 30.42 -24.61
N TYR A 788 -12.29 31.42 -24.04
CA TYR A 788 -12.70 32.82 -24.05
C TYR A 788 -12.20 33.59 -25.28
N GLY A 789 -11.38 32.97 -26.13
CA GLY A 789 -10.64 33.62 -27.22
C GLY A 789 -9.40 34.39 -26.75
N ASN A 790 -8.95 34.16 -25.51
CA ASN A 790 -7.77 34.82 -24.94
C ASN A 790 -6.53 33.95 -25.15
N GLU A 791 -5.55 34.48 -25.87
CA GLU A 791 -4.37 33.73 -26.31
C GLU A 791 -3.10 34.58 -26.17
N ARG A 792 -1.96 33.92 -25.98
CA ARG A 792 -0.64 34.56 -25.87
C ARG A 792 0.39 33.79 -26.70
N PRO A 793 0.97 34.38 -27.77
CA PRO A 793 1.92 33.69 -28.66
C PRO A 793 3.10 33.03 -27.95
N GLU A 794 3.58 33.65 -26.87
CA GLU A 794 4.71 33.13 -26.08
C GLU A 794 4.42 31.77 -25.42
N LEU A 795 3.16 31.46 -25.11
CA LEU A 795 2.78 30.16 -24.53
C LEU A 795 2.95 29.05 -25.57
N TYR A 796 2.48 29.26 -26.80
CA TYR A 796 2.64 28.30 -27.89
C TYR A 796 4.11 28.11 -28.27
N ALA A 797 4.84 29.24 -28.38
CA ALA A 797 6.26 29.21 -28.70
C ALA A 797 7.06 28.37 -27.70
N PHE A 798 6.76 28.50 -26.40
CA PHE A 798 7.39 27.70 -25.36
C PHE A 798 6.98 26.22 -25.39
N VAL A 799 5.69 25.91 -25.57
CA VAL A 799 5.24 24.52 -25.67
C VAL A 799 5.99 23.81 -26.81
N HIS A 800 6.11 24.47 -27.97
CA HIS A 800 6.87 23.93 -29.08
C HIS A 800 8.38 23.83 -28.79
N GLU A 801 8.97 24.84 -28.16
CA GLU A 801 10.37 24.82 -27.72
C GLU A 801 10.68 23.66 -26.78
N ALA A 802 9.87 23.45 -25.74
CA ALA A 802 10.11 22.44 -24.72
C ALA A 802 9.95 21.01 -25.29
N PHE A 803 8.97 20.80 -26.17
CA PHE A 803 8.83 19.54 -26.88
C PHE A 803 9.96 19.30 -27.89
N ALA A 804 10.42 20.33 -28.61
CA ALA A 804 11.57 20.26 -29.48
C ALA A 804 12.87 19.96 -28.71
N PHE A 805 13.03 20.55 -27.52
CA PHE A 805 14.14 20.31 -26.60
C PHE A 805 14.24 18.83 -26.20
N LEU A 806 13.11 18.16 -25.93
CA LEU A 806 13.11 16.72 -25.60
C LEU A 806 13.63 15.81 -26.74
N LEU A 807 13.69 16.33 -27.98
CA LEU A 807 14.31 15.68 -29.15
C LEU A 807 15.72 16.18 -29.46
N SER A 808 16.23 17.19 -28.74
CA SER A 808 17.59 17.69 -28.90
C SER A 808 18.59 16.83 -28.12
N ASN A 809 19.88 16.98 -28.45
CA ASN A 809 20.95 16.36 -27.67
C ASN A 809 21.08 17.00 -26.27
N GLU A 810 20.67 18.26 -26.11
CA GLU A 810 20.75 18.98 -24.83
C GLU A 810 19.86 18.35 -23.77
N ALA A 811 18.76 17.69 -24.16
CA ALA A 811 17.93 16.94 -23.22
C ALA A 811 18.65 15.75 -22.57
N SER A 812 19.85 15.37 -23.02
CA SER A 812 20.68 14.38 -22.33
C SER A 812 21.46 14.96 -21.14
N ASP A 813 21.51 16.28 -20.99
CA ASP A 813 22.16 16.98 -19.89
C ASP A 813 21.16 17.28 -18.76
N LEU A 814 21.49 16.86 -17.54
CA LEU A 814 20.62 17.02 -16.37
C LEU A 814 20.38 18.51 -16.03
N GLY A 815 21.42 19.34 -16.14
CA GLY A 815 21.34 20.77 -15.85
C GLY A 815 20.46 21.52 -16.84
N ALA A 816 20.56 21.20 -18.12
CA ALA A 816 19.71 21.74 -19.17
C ALA A 816 18.24 21.34 -18.97
N VAL A 817 17.97 20.09 -18.59
CA VAL A 817 16.60 19.64 -18.27
C VAL A 817 16.05 20.40 -17.06
N LEU A 818 16.84 20.57 -15.99
CA LEU A 818 16.45 21.39 -14.83
C LEU A 818 16.18 22.85 -15.23
N GLY A 819 16.99 23.44 -16.09
CA GLY A 819 16.77 24.79 -16.63
C GLY A 819 15.45 24.90 -17.39
N MET A 820 15.14 23.91 -18.24
CA MET A 820 13.87 23.88 -18.97
C MET A 820 12.65 23.68 -18.06
N LEU A 821 12.80 22.93 -16.96
CA LEU A 821 11.76 22.80 -15.92
C LEU A 821 11.47 24.12 -15.21
N MET A 822 12.50 24.90 -14.86
CA MET A 822 12.31 26.23 -14.25
C MET A 822 11.63 27.18 -15.24
N LYS A 823 12.08 27.19 -16.50
CA LYS A 823 11.43 27.97 -17.57
C LYS A 823 9.96 27.55 -17.77
N CYS A 824 9.64 26.26 -17.64
CA CYS A 824 8.26 25.79 -17.68
C CYS A 824 7.41 26.36 -16.54
N GLY A 825 7.96 26.46 -15.33
CA GLY A 825 7.33 27.14 -14.20
C GLY A 825 7.07 28.62 -14.46
N GLU A 826 8.08 29.34 -14.97
CA GLU A 826 7.96 30.77 -15.30
C GLU A 826 6.87 31.03 -16.36
N ILE A 827 6.88 30.25 -17.44
CA ILE A 827 5.88 30.36 -18.50
C ILE A 827 4.48 29.98 -17.99
N ASN A 828 4.39 29.02 -17.07
CA ASN A 828 3.11 28.67 -16.47
C ASN A 828 2.51 29.81 -15.64
N LEU A 829 3.30 30.68 -15.01
CA LEU A 829 2.76 31.88 -14.37
C LEU A 829 2.06 32.83 -15.36
N ILE A 830 2.54 32.90 -16.60
CA ILE A 830 1.88 33.66 -17.68
C ILE A 830 0.54 33.01 -18.05
N SER A 831 0.52 31.68 -18.19
CA SER A 831 -0.70 30.92 -18.48
C SER A 831 -1.74 31.06 -17.37
N LEU A 832 -1.31 30.91 -16.11
CA LEU A 832 -2.18 31.07 -14.95
C LEU A 832 -2.74 32.49 -14.83
N LYS A 833 -1.91 33.52 -15.08
CA LYS A 833 -2.39 34.90 -15.13
C LYS A 833 -3.43 35.10 -16.24
N LEU A 834 -3.16 34.59 -17.44
CA LEU A 834 -4.09 34.69 -18.57
C LEU A 834 -5.43 34.01 -18.24
N LEU A 835 -5.39 32.85 -17.59
CA LEU A 835 -6.58 32.14 -17.16
C LEU A 835 -7.33 32.87 -16.06
N HIS A 836 -6.62 33.43 -15.08
CA HIS A 836 -7.19 34.29 -14.05
C HIS A 836 -7.94 35.48 -14.65
N ASP A 837 -7.28 36.23 -15.54
CA ASP A 837 -7.87 37.38 -16.25
C ASP A 837 -9.10 36.95 -17.09
N SER A 838 -9.03 35.75 -17.71
CA SER A 838 -10.14 35.19 -18.50
C SER A 838 -11.34 34.82 -17.64
N ASN A 839 -11.12 34.15 -16.51
CA ASN A 839 -12.18 33.78 -15.58
C ASN A 839 -12.82 35.02 -14.93
N ASN A 840 -12.04 36.07 -14.65
CA ASN A 840 -12.52 37.34 -14.12
C ASN A 840 -13.46 38.10 -15.08
N THR A 841 -13.63 37.68 -16.34
CA THR A 841 -14.72 38.17 -17.19
C THR A 841 -16.11 37.84 -16.60
N HIS A 842 -16.20 36.86 -15.71
CA HIS A 842 -17.37 36.58 -14.88
C HIS A 842 -17.46 37.46 -13.61
N GLY A 843 -16.64 38.51 -13.52
CA GLY A 843 -16.45 39.35 -12.34
C GLY A 843 -15.36 38.78 -11.42
N GLU A 844 -14.62 39.66 -10.73
CA GLU A 844 -13.63 39.25 -9.73
C GLU A 844 -14.28 38.38 -8.65
N GLN A 845 -13.57 37.36 -8.18
CA GLN A 845 -14.05 36.52 -7.10
C GLN A 845 -14.38 37.36 -5.86
N SER A 846 -15.57 37.14 -5.30
CA SER A 846 -16.03 37.83 -4.09
C SER A 846 -16.65 36.83 -3.11
N PRO A 847 -16.58 37.07 -1.79
CA PRO A 847 -17.11 36.16 -0.78
C PRO A 847 -18.53 35.71 -1.10
N GLY A 848 -18.73 34.40 -1.03
CA GLY A 848 -19.94 33.73 -1.47
C GLY A 848 -20.21 32.45 -0.72
N VAL A 849 -21.45 31.96 -0.88
CA VAL A 849 -21.89 30.69 -0.32
C VAL A 849 -22.40 29.82 -1.45
N ALA A 850 -21.76 28.66 -1.64
CA ALA A 850 -22.28 27.59 -2.48
C ALA A 850 -23.20 26.71 -1.63
N LYS A 851 -24.49 26.67 -1.96
CA LYS A 851 -25.45 25.78 -1.29
C LYS A 851 -25.17 24.33 -1.66
N CYS A 852 -25.36 23.41 -0.73
CA CYS A 852 -25.18 21.97 -0.92
C CYS A 852 -26.49 21.20 -0.66
N LEU A 853 -27.60 21.76 -1.13
CA LEU A 853 -28.94 21.20 -0.96
C LEU A 853 -29.66 21.09 -2.31
N PRO A 854 -30.50 20.06 -2.50
CA PRO A 854 -31.29 19.90 -3.72
C PRO A 854 -32.30 21.02 -3.87
N GLN A 855 -32.52 21.42 -5.13
CA GLN A 855 -33.57 22.33 -5.57
C GLN A 855 -34.51 21.58 -6.52
N LYS A 856 -35.80 21.65 -6.21
CA LYS A 856 -36.87 21.04 -7.00
C LYS A 856 -36.77 21.41 -8.48
N GLY A 857 -36.94 20.43 -9.36
CA GLY A 857 -37.03 20.63 -10.81
C GLY A 857 -35.95 19.88 -11.59
N LYS A 858 -35.94 20.14 -12.90
CA LYS A 858 -34.99 19.53 -13.84
C LYS A 858 -33.57 19.94 -13.47
N ALA A 859 -32.60 19.07 -13.67
CA ALA A 859 -31.26 19.25 -13.15
C ALA A 859 -30.21 18.85 -14.20
N ILE A 860 -29.07 19.56 -14.27
CA ILE A 860 -27.85 19.18 -15.00
C ILE A 860 -26.68 19.28 -14.03
N LEU A 861 -25.76 18.32 -14.05
CA LEU A 861 -24.53 18.36 -13.27
C LEU A 861 -23.35 18.72 -14.17
N VAL A 862 -22.53 19.70 -13.77
CA VAL A 862 -21.30 20.08 -14.48
C VAL A 862 -20.11 19.83 -13.57
N SER A 863 -19.14 19.07 -14.07
CA SER A 863 -17.91 18.72 -13.39
C SER A 863 -16.71 19.00 -14.29
N GLY A 864 -15.56 19.28 -13.69
CA GLY A 864 -14.36 19.73 -14.40
C GLY A 864 -13.91 21.11 -13.94
N HIS A 865 -13.34 21.90 -14.84
CA HIS A 865 -12.79 23.22 -14.52
C HIS A 865 -13.32 24.36 -15.40
N ASP A 866 -13.90 24.05 -16.56
CA ASP A 866 -14.18 25.06 -17.58
C ASP A 866 -15.38 25.97 -17.23
N LEU A 867 -15.09 27.18 -16.73
CA LEU A 867 -16.10 28.18 -16.36
C LEU A 867 -16.80 28.80 -17.57
N LYS A 868 -16.13 28.84 -18.73
CA LYS A 868 -16.74 29.34 -19.97
C LYS A 868 -17.85 28.42 -20.44
N ILE A 869 -17.60 27.10 -20.46
CA ILE A 869 -18.61 26.09 -20.77
C ILE A 869 -19.79 26.17 -19.80
N LEU A 870 -19.53 26.36 -18.49
CA LEU A 870 -20.61 26.56 -17.51
C LEU A 870 -21.42 27.82 -17.80
N GLY A 871 -20.75 28.95 -18.05
CA GLY A 871 -21.41 30.22 -18.38
C GLY A 871 -22.29 30.11 -19.63
N ASP A 872 -21.79 29.48 -20.69
CA ASP A 872 -22.56 29.27 -21.92
C ASP A 872 -23.74 28.33 -21.71
N LEU A 873 -23.59 27.28 -20.90
CA LEU A 873 -24.70 26.39 -20.53
C LEU A 873 -25.78 27.14 -19.74
N LEU A 874 -25.40 27.98 -18.76
CA LEU A 874 -26.34 28.80 -18.00
C LEU A 874 -27.12 29.74 -18.93
N ASN A 875 -26.44 30.35 -19.90
CA ASN A 875 -27.08 31.18 -20.91
C ASN A 875 -28.04 30.37 -21.80
N ALA A 876 -27.63 29.18 -22.23
CA ALA A 876 -28.48 28.28 -23.01
C ALA A 876 -29.73 27.81 -22.24
N CYS A 877 -29.61 27.54 -20.94
CA CYS A 877 -30.74 27.26 -20.05
C CYS A 877 -31.68 28.46 -19.91
N ALA A 878 -31.14 29.68 -19.81
CA ALA A 878 -31.93 30.91 -19.76
C ALA A 878 -32.69 31.18 -21.07
N GLU A 879 -32.06 30.91 -22.22
CA GLU A 879 -32.73 30.95 -23.52
C GLU A 879 -33.79 29.87 -23.67
N HIS A 880 -33.51 28.65 -23.19
CA HIS A 880 -34.48 27.56 -23.18
C HIS A 880 -35.70 27.95 -22.35
N LEU A 881 -35.52 28.48 -21.14
CA LEU A 881 -36.61 28.97 -20.29
C LEU A 881 -37.47 30.02 -20.99
N LYS A 882 -36.86 30.98 -21.69
CA LYS A 882 -37.60 32.00 -22.48
C LYS A 882 -38.43 31.38 -23.61
N LYS A 883 -37.97 30.28 -24.20
CA LYS A 883 -38.63 29.60 -25.34
C LYS A 883 -39.69 28.60 -24.91
N THR A 884 -39.47 27.85 -23.83
CA THR A 884 -40.31 26.69 -23.44
C THR A 884 -41.07 26.88 -22.13
N GLY A 885 -40.67 27.86 -21.30
CA GLY A 885 -41.18 28.03 -19.94
C GLY A 885 -40.64 26.99 -18.94
N VAL A 886 -39.72 26.11 -19.34
CA VAL A 886 -39.16 25.07 -18.47
C VAL A 886 -37.85 25.56 -17.85
N HIS A 887 -37.80 25.56 -16.51
CA HIS A 887 -36.58 25.88 -15.77
C HIS A 887 -35.73 24.63 -15.54
N VAL A 888 -34.42 24.77 -15.78
CA VAL A 888 -33.42 23.72 -15.54
C VAL A 888 -32.38 24.25 -14.55
N ASN A 889 -32.24 23.57 -13.43
CA ASN A 889 -31.24 23.81 -12.40
C ASN A 889 -29.88 23.25 -12.86
N VAL A 890 -28.81 24.03 -12.77
CA VAL A 890 -27.44 23.62 -13.07
C VAL A 890 -26.66 23.52 -11.77
N TYR A 891 -26.09 22.35 -11.53
CA TYR A 891 -25.29 22.03 -10.35
C TYR A 891 -23.82 21.92 -10.73
N THR A 892 -22.95 22.35 -9.84
CA THR A 892 -21.50 22.17 -9.96
C THR A 892 -21.03 20.95 -9.16
N HIS A 893 -19.96 20.28 -9.57
CA HIS A 893 -19.29 19.21 -8.81
C HIS A 893 -17.76 19.35 -8.86
N GLY A 894 -17.08 18.93 -7.80
CA GLY A 894 -15.62 18.95 -7.69
C GLY A 894 -15.03 20.35 -7.91
N GLU A 895 -14.11 20.48 -8.86
CA GLU A 895 -13.40 21.71 -9.22
C GLU A 895 -14.29 22.79 -9.86
N MET A 896 -15.59 22.53 -10.07
CA MET A 896 -16.55 23.57 -10.44
C MET A 896 -17.13 24.33 -9.23
N LEU A 897 -16.84 23.92 -7.98
CA LEU A 897 -17.26 24.63 -6.76
C LEU A 897 -16.96 26.15 -6.80
N PRO A 898 -15.78 26.61 -7.25
CA PRO A 898 -15.43 28.03 -7.26
C PRO A 898 -16.30 28.91 -8.16
N ALA A 899 -17.07 28.34 -9.09
CA ALA A 899 -18.01 29.10 -9.92
C ALA A 899 -18.98 29.96 -9.09
N HIS A 900 -19.32 29.51 -7.88
CA HIS A 900 -20.18 30.25 -6.94
C HIS A 900 -19.49 31.48 -6.30
N GLY A 901 -18.18 31.64 -6.46
CA GLY A 901 -17.43 32.82 -6.06
C GLY A 901 -17.44 33.96 -7.10
N TYR A 902 -17.79 33.66 -8.36
CA TYR A 902 -17.84 34.64 -9.45
C TYR A 902 -19.22 35.32 -9.51
N PRO A 903 -19.32 36.64 -9.30
CA PRO A 903 -20.60 37.35 -9.17
C PRO A 903 -21.56 37.15 -10.35
N ASN A 904 -21.05 37.19 -11.60
CA ASN A 904 -21.92 37.11 -12.78
C ASN A 904 -22.44 35.69 -13.01
N LEU A 905 -21.69 34.65 -12.63
CA LEU A 905 -22.18 33.26 -12.65
C LEU A 905 -23.21 33.04 -11.54
N ARG A 906 -22.89 33.47 -10.31
CA ARG A 906 -23.77 33.38 -9.13
C ARG A 906 -25.09 34.13 -9.31
N ALA A 907 -25.12 35.20 -10.10
CA ALA A 907 -26.33 35.96 -10.38
C ALA A 907 -27.33 35.20 -11.27
N SER A 908 -26.90 34.14 -11.97
CA SER A 908 -27.80 33.33 -12.80
C SER A 908 -28.76 32.52 -11.92
N PRO A 909 -30.09 32.63 -12.13
CA PRO A 909 -31.06 31.84 -11.37
C PRO A 909 -30.99 30.35 -11.70
N HIS A 910 -30.26 29.96 -12.76
CA HIS A 910 -30.04 28.57 -13.13
C HIS A 910 -28.89 27.93 -12.36
N LEU A 911 -27.93 28.69 -11.80
CA LEU A 911 -26.85 28.11 -11.00
C LEU A 911 -27.39 27.78 -9.60
N ALA A 912 -27.79 26.54 -9.39
CA ALA A 912 -28.60 26.14 -8.25
C ALA A 912 -27.79 25.89 -6.98
N ALA A 913 -26.81 24.97 -7.06
CA ALA A 913 -26.07 24.46 -5.90
C ALA A 913 -24.80 23.70 -6.32
N HIS A 914 -23.99 23.32 -5.35
CA HIS A 914 -22.91 22.36 -5.48
C HIS A 914 -23.37 20.97 -5.02
N TYR A 915 -23.04 19.94 -5.80
CA TYR A 915 -23.42 18.55 -5.55
C TYR A 915 -22.15 17.71 -5.33
N GLY A 916 -22.09 17.01 -4.20
CA GLY A 916 -21.01 16.05 -3.93
C GLY A 916 -19.74 16.64 -3.34
N TRP A 917 -18.63 15.93 -3.54
CA TRP A 917 -17.31 16.21 -2.97
C TRP A 917 -16.23 16.30 -4.07
N ALA A 918 -14.98 15.92 -3.76
CA ALA A 918 -13.90 15.78 -4.72
C ALA A 918 -14.14 14.61 -5.70
N TRP A 919 -13.41 14.64 -6.81
CA TRP A 919 -13.63 13.81 -7.99
C TRP A 919 -13.68 12.29 -7.74
N GLN A 920 -12.96 11.78 -6.73
CA GLN A 920 -12.90 10.35 -6.44
C GLN A 920 -14.24 9.76 -5.97
N ARG A 921 -15.15 10.60 -5.46
CA ARG A 921 -16.47 10.15 -5.01
C ARG A 921 -17.52 10.10 -6.11
N GLN A 922 -17.19 10.51 -7.33
CA GLN A 922 -18.15 10.52 -8.44
C GLN A 922 -18.75 9.13 -8.74
N SER A 923 -18.00 8.04 -8.50
CA SER A 923 -18.47 6.66 -8.66
C SER A 923 -19.65 6.31 -7.74
N VAL A 924 -19.77 7.02 -6.62
CA VAL A 924 -20.88 6.92 -5.68
C VAL A 924 -21.92 8.01 -5.97
N GLU A 925 -21.46 9.24 -6.21
CA GLU A 925 -22.32 10.43 -6.24
C GLU A 925 -23.11 10.55 -7.56
N PHE A 926 -22.53 10.24 -8.71
CA PHE A 926 -23.17 10.46 -10.01
C PHE A 926 -24.39 9.56 -10.25
N GLY A 927 -24.36 8.34 -9.72
CA GLY A 927 -25.51 7.41 -9.78
C GLY A 927 -26.76 7.96 -9.11
N HIS A 928 -26.59 8.83 -8.11
CA HIS A 928 -27.68 9.44 -7.34
C HIS A 928 -28.15 10.80 -7.88
N PHE A 929 -27.43 11.38 -8.85
CA PHE A 929 -27.85 12.64 -9.46
C PHE A 929 -28.96 12.38 -10.50
N PRO A 930 -30.11 13.05 -10.47
CA PRO A 930 -31.28 12.66 -11.27
C PRO A 930 -31.29 13.19 -12.71
N GLY A 931 -30.30 14.01 -13.11
CA GLY A 931 -30.19 14.65 -14.43
C GLY A 931 -28.97 14.19 -15.24
N PRO A 932 -28.72 14.75 -16.43
CA PRO A 932 -27.52 14.43 -17.17
C PRO A 932 -26.29 15.11 -16.57
N ILE A 933 -25.12 14.56 -16.88
CA ILE A 933 -23.82 14.95 -16.32
C ILE A 933 -22.90 15.38 -17.45
N LEU A 934 -22.30 16.57 -17.35
CA LEU A 934 -21.32 17.09 -18.29
C LEU A 934 -19.94 17.15 -17.64
N MET A 935 -18.99 16.41 -18.21
CA MET A 935 -17.58 16.40 -17.85
C MET A 935 -16.80 17.32 -18.79
N THR A 936 -16.43 18.51 -18.32
CA THR A 936 -15.72 19.52 -19.14
C THR A 936 -14.21 19.25 -19.19
N THR A 937 -13.66 18.61 -18.16
CA THR A 937 -12.25 18.24 -18.03
C THR A 937 -12.07 16.96 -17.21
N ASN A 938 -10.82 16.62 -16.84
CA ASN A 938 -10.57 15.72 -15.71
C ASN A 938 -11.21 16.22 -14.41
N CYS A 939 -11.51 15.35 -13.44
CA CYS A 939 -11.17 13.92 -13.39
C CYS A 939 -12.38 13.04 -13.71
N LEU A 940 -12.39 12.42 -14.89
CA LEU A 940 -13.33 11.37 -15.25
C LEU A 940 -12.81 10.00 -14.79
N THR A 941 -13.56 9.33 -13.91
CA THR A 941 -13.34 7.90 -13.61
C THR A 941 -14.19 7.02 -14.51
N LYS A 942 -14.00 5.70 -14.47
CA LYS A 942 -14.85 4.73 -15.17
C LYS A 942 -16.34 5.02 -14.92
N PRO A 943 -17.11 5.42 -15.95
CA PRO A 943 -18.56 5.60 -15.86
C PRO A 943 -19.23 4.28 -15.50
N GLN A 944 -20.19 4.34 -14.58
CA GLN A 944 -20.97 3.18 -14.18
C GLN A 944 -22.24 3.06 -15.03
N ASP A 945 -22.78 1.84 -15.13
CA ASP A 945 -23.92 1.54 -15.98
C ASP A 945 -25.18 2.34 -15.59
N GLU A 946 -25.31 2.74 -14.33
CA GLU A 946 -26.45 3.49 -13.80
C GLU A 946 -26.57 4.93 -14.33
N TYR A 947 -25.47 5.51 -14.85
CA TYR A 947 -25.46 6.91 -15.28
C TYR A 947 -24.73 7.17 -16.60
N LYS A 948 -24.02 6.19 -17.16
CA LYS A 948 -23.24 6.37 -18.40
C LYS A 948 -24.08 6.89 -19.58
N ASP A 949 -25.34 6.46 -19.70
CA ASP A 949 -26.23 6.82 -20.82
C ASP A 949 -26.72 8.27 -20.76
N ARG A 950 -26.55 8.94 -19.61
CA ARG A 950 -26.86 10.35 -19.38
C ARG A 950 -25.62 11.18 -19.08
N MET A 951 -24.44 10.66 -19.40
CA MET A 951 -23.17 11.36 -19.26
C MET A 951 -22.70 11.90 -20.61
N PHE A 952 -22.12 13.09 -20.59
CA PHE A 952 -21.55 13.79 -21.73
C PHE A 952 -20.13 14.23 -21.39
N THR A 953 -19.28 14.23 -22.40
CA THR A 953 -17.91 14.76 -22.32
C THR A 953 -17.79 15.99 -23.22
N ALA A 954 -16.86 16.88 -22.93
CA ALA A 954 -16.53 18.03 -23.78
C ALA A 954 -15.01 18.25 -23.85
N GLY A 955 -14.55 19.02 -24.84
CA GLY A 955 -13.14 19.36 -25.01
C GLY A 955 -12.23 18.14 -25.15
N ALA A 956 -11.16 18.11 -24.36
CA ALA A 956 -10.18 17.03 -24.37
C ALA A 956 -10.70 15.69 -23.79
N VAL A 957 -11.81 15.71 -23.05
CA VAL A 957 -12.34 14.54 -22.31
C VAL A 957 -12.94 13.50 -23.25
N GLY A 958 -12.68 12.22 -22.97
CA GLY A 958 -13.27 11.14 -23.75
C GLY A 958 -13.33 9.81 -23.00
N TRP A 959 -14.39 9.05 -23.25
CA TRP A 959 -14.53 7.67 -22.76
C TRP A 959 -15.32 6.84 -23.78
N PRO A 960 -14.93 5.58 -24.04
CA PRO A 960 -15.61 4.74 -25.02
C PRO A 960 -17.12 4.63 -24.76
N GLY A 961 -17.91 5.02 -25.76
CA GLY A 961 -19.38 4.89 -25.72
C GLY A 961 -20.11 6.01 -24.96
N ILE A 962 -19.40 7.03 -24.47
CA ILE A 962 -20.01 8.22 -23.88
C ILE A 962 -20.16 9.31 -24.95
N ALA A 963 -21.29 9.99 -24.98
CA ALA A 963 -21.52 11.09 -25.90
C ALA A 963 -20.51 12.24 -25.68
N HIS A 964 -20.07 12.86 -26.77
CA HIS A 964 -19.18 14.01 -26.76
C HIS A 964 -19.88 15.22 -27.34
N LEU A 965 -19.91 16.34 -26.63
CA LEU A 965 -20.46 17.60 -27.12
C LEU A 965 -19.38 18.35 -27.89
N GLY A 966 -19.55 18.43 -29.21
CA GLY A 966 -18.70 19.23 -30.08
C GLY A 966 -18.93 20.74 -29.88
N ALA A 967 -17.94 21.56 -30.25
CA ALA A 967 -18.03 23.02 -30.16
C ALA A 967 -19.21 23.61 -30.98
N ASP A 968 -19.59 22.95 -32.09
CA ASP A 968 -20.64 23.41 -33.01
C ASP A 968 -22.05 22.87 -32.67
N GLU A 969 -22.16 21.84 -31.82
CA GLU A 969 -23.42 21.13 -31.56
C GLU A 969 -24.30 21.81 -30.49
N GLY A 970 -23.69 22.69 -29.67
CA GLY A 970 -24.36 23.43 -28.60
C GLY A 970 -24.88 22.55 -27.45
N TYR A 971 -25.65 23.15 -26.53
CA TYR A 971 -26.13 22.46 -25.31
C TYR A 971 -27.54 21.88 -25.43
N LYS A 972 -28.14 21.92 -26.63
CA LYS A 972 -29.54 21.55 -26.82
C LYS A 972 -29.83 20.10 -26.40
N VAL A 973 -29.00 19.15 -26.85
CA VAL A 973 -29.17 17.72 -26.54
C VAL A 973 -29.11 17.45 -25.04
N LEU A 974 -28.21 18.14 -24.33
CA LEU A 974 -28.06 18.03 -22.88
C LEU A 974 -29.29 18.58 -22.14
N ILE A 975 -29.80 19.73 -22.59
CA ILE A 975 -30.98 20.38 -22.01
C ILE A 975 -32.25 19.57 -22.29
N ASP A 976 -32.42 19.07 -23.52
CA ASP A 976 -33.55 18.22 -23.88
C ASP A 976 -33.60 16.97 -22.98
N MET A 977 -32.45 16.29 -22.81
CA MET A 977 -32.36 15.13 -21.91
C MET A 977 -32.68 15.50 -20.46
N ALA A 978 -32.22 16.66 -19.97
CA ALA A 978 -32.57 17.13 -18.63
C ALA A 978 -34.08 17.35 -18.47
N CYS A 979 -34.76 17.81 -19.52
CA CYS A 979 -36.22 17.99 -19.53
C CYS A 979 -36.98 16.65 -19.54
N GLU A 980 -36.44 15.60 -20.15
CA GLU A 980 -37.01 14.26 -20.16
C GLU A 980 -36.82 13.52 -18.82
N LEU A 981 -35.69 13.74 -18.14
CA LEU A 981 -35.40 13.12 -16.85
C LEU A 981 -36.19 13.75 -15.70
N LYS A 982 -36.39 12.99 -14.61
CA LYS A 982 -37.27 13.40 -13.50
C LYS A 982 -36.82 14.69 -12.79
N GLY A 983 -35.50 14.89 -12.63
CA GLY A 983 -34.94 15.95 -11.80
C GLY A 983 -35.13 15.68 -10.30
N PHE A 984 -34.89 16.68 -9.47
CA PHE A 984 -35.13 16.60 -8.02
C PHE A 984 -36.61 16.91 -7.67
N GLY A 985 -37.14 16.21 -6.69
CA GLY A 985 -38.43 16.48 -6.06
C GLY A 985 -38.33 17.48 -4.91
N ASP A 986 -39.03 17.20 -3.81
CA ASP A 986 -39.04 18.02 -2.58
C ASP A 986 -38.05 17.48 -1.52
N GLU A 987 -36.97 16.82 -1.95
CA GLU A 987 -35.95 16.30 -1.04
C GLU A 987 -35.29 17.44 -0.26
N LYS A 988 -34.90 17.18 0.99
CA LYS A 988 -34.21 18.16 1.85
C LYS A 988 -32.69 18.02 1.84
N LYS A 989 -32.18 16.89 1.36
CA LYS A 989 -30.75 16.55 1.27
C LYS A 989 -30.53 15.69 0.04
N PHE A 990 -29.30 15.67 -0.48
CA PHE A 990 -28.95 14.74 -1.55
C PHE A 990 -28.99 13.28 -1.05
N GLY A 991 -29.38 12.37 -1.95
CA GLY A 991 -29.60 10.96 -1.63
C GLY A 991 -28.39 10.04 -1.75
N TYR A 992 -27.17 10.56 -1.93
CA TYR A 992 -25.96 9.73 -2.01
C TYR A 992 -25.45 9.34 -0.61
N PRO A 993 -24.78 8.18 -0.47
CA PRO A 993 -24.14 7.77 0.78
C PRO A 993 -23.19 8.83 1.36
N GLU A 994 -23.31 9.09 2.66
CA GLU A 994 -22.43 10.05 3.34
C GLU A 994 -20.95 9.63 3.23
N ASN A 995 -20.06 10.64 3.28
CA ASN A 995 -18.63 10.35 3.31
C ASN A 995 -18.29 9.78 4.69
N PRO A 996 -17.76 8.55 4.80
CA PRO A 996 -17.43 7.96 6.09
C PRO A 996 -16.32 8.72 6.84
N PHE A 997 -15.57 9.58 6.14
CA PHE A 997 -14.43 10.34 6.68
C PHE A 997 -14.72 11.83 6.88
N ALA A 998 -15.84 12.35 6.38
CA ALA A 998 -16.17 13.77 6.46
C ALA A 998 -17.68 13.99 6.62
N LYS A 999 -18.09 14.87 7.53
CA LYS A 999 -19.51 15.20 7.71
C LYS A 999 -20.02 16.04 6.54
N SER A 1000 -21.24 15.74 6.11
CA SER A 1000 -21.96 16.57 5.13
C SER A 1000 -22.15 18.00 5.67
N THR A 1001 -22.00 18.99 4.79
CA THR A 1001 -22.29 20.40 5.09
C THR A 1001 -23.38 20.90 4.16
N ASP A 1002 -24.23 21.79 4.67
CA ASP A 1002 -25.30 22.41 3.87
C ASP A 1002 -24.75 23.52 2.96
N ASN A 1003 -23.54 24.04 3.24
CA ASN A 1003 -22.94 25.16 2.54
C ASN A 1003 -21.40 25.08 2.53
N PHE A 1004 -20.79 25.59 1.45
CA PHE A 1004 -19.37 25.90 1.37
C PHE A 1004 -19.14 27.40 1.18
N ASN A 1005 -18.18 27.95 1.91
CA ASN A 1005 -17.71 29.32 1.70
C ASN A 1005 -16.71 29.35 0.53
N VAL A 1006 -16.89 30.29 -0.40
CA VAL A 1006 -16.09 30.42 -1.63
C VAL A 1006 -15.81 31.89 -1.93
N GLY A 1007 -14.95 32.15 -2.94
CA GLY A 1007 -14.77 33.49 -3.49
C GLY A 1007 -13.73 34.33 -2.76
N TRP A 1008 -12.75 33.70 -2.12
CA TRP A 1008 -11.63 34.37 -1.46
C TRP A 1008 -10.40 34.43 -2.37
N GLY A 1009 -10.58 34.80 -3.64
CA GLY A 1009 -9.48 35.02 -4.59
C GLY A 1009 -8.58 36.19 -4.21
N GLN A 1010 -7.51 36.41 -4.99
CA GLN A 1010 -6.49 37.41 -4.65
C GLN A 1010 -7.02 38.83 -4.47
N GLU A 1011 -7.96 39.30 -5.28
CA GLU A 1011 -8.50 40.66 -5.20
C GLU A 1011 -9.22 40.89 -3.87
N THR A 1012 -9.99 39.89 -3.44
CA THR A 1012 -10.68 39.91 -2.15
C THR A 1012 -9.68 39.88 -0.98
N VAL A 1013 -8.69 38.98 -1.01
CA VAL A 1013 -7.73 38.83 0.10
C VAL A 1013 -6.79 40.04 0.19
N ILE A 1014 -6.26 40.51 -0.95
CA ILE A 1014 -5.39 41.68 -1.01
C ILE A 1014 -6.17 42.95 -0.65
N GLY A 1015 -7.43 43.08 -1.08
CA GLY A 1015 -8.32 44.16 -0.65
C GLY A 1015 -8.53 44.21 0.86
N ALA A 1016 -8.46 43.06 1.53
CA ALA A 1016 -8.52 42.94 2.99
C ALA A 1016 -7.14 42.99 3.69
N ALA A 1017 -6.03 43.18 2.96
CA ALA A 1017 -4.67 43.04 3.49
C ALA A 1017 -4.39 43.99 4.67
N GLY A 1018 -4.88 45.24 4.63
CA GLY A 1018 -4.71 46.17 5.75
C GLY A 1018 -5.32 45.65 7.05
N THR A 1019 -6.50 45.04 6.98
CA THR A 1019 -7.15 44.38 8.12
C THR A 1019 -6.38 43.13 8.55
N VAL A 1020 -5.95 42.29 7.61
CA VAL A 1020 -5.18 41.07 7.92
C VAL A 1020 -3.85 41.39 8.61
N LEU A 1021 -3.11 42.39 8.11
CA LEU A 1021 -1.82 42.82 8.69
C LEU A 1021 -1.99 43.43 10.09
N ASP A 1022 -3.05 44.19 10.34
CA ASP A 1022 -3.39 44.67 11.68
C ASP A 1022 -3.64 43.51 12.65
N GLN A 1023 -4.28 42.42 12.20
CA GLN A 1023 -4.51 41.24 13.01
C GLN A 1023 -3.25 40.41 13.27
N VAL A 1024 -2.28 40.41 12.34
CA VAL A 1024 -0.92 39.88 12.60
C VAL A 1024 -0.26 40.69 13.72
N GLY A 1025 -0.28 42.03 13.64
CA GLY A 1025 0.29 42.91 14.66
C GLY A 1025 -0.35 42.76 16.05
N LYS A 1026 -1.63 42.38 16.11
CA LYS A 1026 -2.37 42.08 17.35
C LYS A 1026 -2.16 40.66 17.89
N GLY A 1027 -1.44 39.80 17.18
CA GLY A 1027 -1.22 38.40 17.57
C GLY A 1027 -2.42 37.47 17.31
N ASN A 1028 -3.46 37.95 16.63
CA ASN A 1028 -4.62 37.14 16.27
C ASN A 1028 -4.32 36.20 15.08
N ILE A 1029 -3.27 36.49 14.32
CA ILE A 1029 -2.72 35.61 13.28
C ILE A 1029 -1.26 35.30 13.65
N SER A 1030 -0.95 34.02 13.85
CA SER A 1030 0.43 33.59 14.12
C SER A 1030 1.16 33.14 12.85
N ARG A 1031 0.44 32.50 11.91
CA ARG A 1031 1.02 31.92 10.69
C ARG A 1031 -0.06 31.64 9.64
N PHE A 1032 0.33 31.74 8.38
CA PHE A 1032 -0.45 31.33 7.22
C PHE A 1032 -0.05 29.92 6.78
N TYR A 1033 -1.02 29.13 6.33
CA TYR A 1033 -0.81 27.79 5.82
C TYR A 1033 -1.47 27.65 4.47
N VAL A 1034 -0.70 27.36 3.42
CA VAL A 1034 -1.27 26.92 2.14
C VAL A 1034 -1.41 25.42 2.20
N ILE A 1035 -2.64 24.92 2.37
CA ILE A 1035 -2.94 23.49 2.41
C ILE A 1035 -3.94 23.20 1.30
N GLY A 1036 -3.52 22.48 0.27
CA GLY A 1036 -4.39 22.28 -0.90
C GLY A 1036 -3.66 21.70 -2.09
N GLY A 1037 -4.26 21.81 -3.26
CA GLY A 1037 -3.83 21.18 -4.50
C GLY A 1037 -4.84 20.14 -4.97
N CYS A 1038 -4.39 18.92 -5.27
CA CYS A 1038 -5.25 17.88 -5.82
C CYS A 1038 -5.48 16.72 -4.85
N ASP A 1039 -6.76 16.37 -4.66
CA ASP A 1039 -7.20 15.24 -3.84
C ASP A 1039 -7.14 13.91 -4.62
N GLY A 1040 -7.34 12.79 -3.91
CA GLY A 1040 -7.44 11.44 -4.48
C GLY A 1040 -8.16 10.47 -3.54
N TYR A 1041 -8.13 9.18 -3.87
CA TYR A 1041 -8.72 8.13 -3.02
C TYR A 1041 -8.17 8.15 -1.58
N GLU A 1042 -9.02 7.70 -0.67
CA GLU A 1042 -8.84 7.67 0.79
C GLU A 1042 -7.62 6.83 1.23
N GLY A 1043 -7.10 7.12 2.43
CA GLY A 1043 -5.88 6.50 2.99
C GLY A 1043 -5.00 7.53 3.70
N GLU A 1044 -3.73 7.63 3.31
CA GLU A 1044 -2.74 8.59 3.82
C GLU A 1044 -3.17 10.06 3.66
N ARG A 1045 -4.18 10.36 2.84
CA ARG A 1045 -4.73 11.71 2.64
C ARG A 1045 -5.54 12.24 3.83
N SER A 1046 -5.85 11.39 4.81
CA SER A 1046 -6.37 11.81 6.12
C SER A 1046 -5.42 12.82 6.81
N TYR A 1047 -4.12 12.72 6.53
CA TYR A 1047 -3.08 13.66 6.96
C TYR A 1047 -3.50 15.13 6.80
N TYR A 1048 -4.07 15.53 5.66
CA TYR A 1048 -4.43 16.95 5.43
C TYR A 1048 -5.56 17.42 6.33
N THR A 1049 -6.54 16.55 6.56
CA THR A 1049 -7.64 16.82 7.48
C THR A 1049 -7.12 16.91 8.92
N ASP A 1050 -6.24 16.00 9.30
CA ASP A 1050 -5.69 15.93 10.65
C ASP A 1050 -4.72 17.08 10.93
N LEU A 1051 -3.89 17.44 9.94
CA LEU A 1051 -3.07 18.64 9.94
C LEU A 1051 -3.91 19.88 10.23
N ALA A 1052 -4.95 20.09 9.44
CA ALA A 1052 -5.73 21.30 9.55
C ALA A 1052 -6.52 21.39 10.87
N LYS A 1053 -6.91 20.25 11.46
CA LYS A 1053 -7.52 20.21 12.81
C LYS A 1053 -6.53 20.49 13.94
N ALA A 1054 -5.27 20.11 13.75
CA ALA A 1054 -4.22 20.26 14.76
C ALA A 1054 -3.54 21.64 14.71
N LEU A 1055 -3.82 22.45 13.69
CA LEU A 1055 -3.28 23.81 13.61
C LEU A 1055 -3.75 24.67 14.79
N PRO A 1056 -2.89 25.57 15.32
CA PRO A 1056 -3.29 26.52 16.35
C PRO A 1056 -4.49 27.38 15.92
N ASP A 1057 -5.34 27.77 16.86
CA ASP A 1057 -6.51 28.62 16.60
C ASP A 1057 -6.16 29.98 15.97
N THR A 1058 -4.91 30.45 16.14
CA THR A 1058 -4.38 31.67 15.52
C THR A 1058 -3.93 31.47 14.07
N SER A 1059 -4.12 30.29 13.47
CA SER A 1059 -3.73 30.01 12.09
C SER A 1059 -4.72 30.58 11.08
N VAL A 1060 -4.24 30.88 9.88
CA VAL A 1060 -5.07 31.16 8.70
C VAL A 1060 -4.70 30.18 7.60
N VAL A 1061 -5.67 29.43 7.09
CA VAL A 1061 -5.49 28.41 6.06
C VAL A 1061 -5.98 28.95 4.73
N LEU A 1062 -5.09 28.95 3.73
CA LEU A 1062 -5.39 29.20 2.33
C LEU A 1062 -5.50 27.84 1.63
N THR A 1063 -6.65 27.53 1.04
CA THR A 1063 -6.84 26.29 0.29
C THR A 1063 -7.13 26.56 -1.18
N VAL A 1064 -6.72 25.62 -2.03
CA VAL A 1064 -6.81 25.73 -3.49
C VAL A 1064 -7.04 24.36 -4.09
N GLY A 1065 -7.79 24.28 -5.19
CA GLY A 1065 -8.09 23.02 -5.89
C GLY A 1065 -8.87 22.01 -5.05
N CYS A 1066 -9.13 20.83 -5.60
CA CYS A 1066 -9.96 19.81 -4.95
C CYS A 1066 -9.40 19.26 -3.63
N GLY A 1067 -8.12 19.49 -3.30
CA GLY A 1067 -7.59 19.24 -1.96
C GLY A 1067 -8.41 19.92 -0.85
N LYS A 1068 -9.10 21.02 -1.16
CA LYS A 1068 -10.01 21.74 -0.26
C LYS A 1068 -11.09 20.86 0.37
N PHE A 1069 -11.52 19.78 -0.27
CA PHE A 1069 -12.57 18.93 0.27
C PHE A 1069 -12.15 18.18 1.55
N ARG A 1070 -10.84 18.12 1.83
CA ARG A 1070 -10.29 17.67 3.12
C ARG A 1070 -10.50 18.67 4.26
N LEU A 1071 -10.77 19.94 3.93
CA LEU A 1071 -10.71 21.07 4.86
C LEU A 1071 -12.04 21.83 4.96
N ASN A 1072 -12.72 22.06 3.84
CA ASN A 1072 -13.87 22.97 3.70
C ASN A 1072 -15.11 22.63 4.54
N HIS A 1073 -15.16 21.44 5.13
CA HIS A 1073 -16.22 21.01 6.03
C HIS A 1073 -15.89 21.27 7.52
N LEU A 1074 -14.66 21.68 7.83
CA LEU A 1074 -14.21 22.01 9.18
C LEU A 1074 -14.60 23.44 9.56
N GLN A 1075 -14.76 23.67 10.87
CA GLN A 1075 -15.15 24.97 11.41
C GLN A 1075 -13.92 25.66 12.00
N PHE A 1076 -13.41 26.68 11.29
CA PHE A 1076 -12.22 27.44 11.68
C PHE A 1076 -12.54 28.79 12.35
N GLY A 1077 -13.80 29.23 12.39
CA GLY A 1077 -14.16 30.55 12.91
C GLY A 1077 -13.60 31.72 12.08
N THR A 1078 -13.46 32.89 12.71
CA THR A 1078 -13.03 34.14 12.06
C THR A 1078 -11.73 34.69 12.66
N ILE A 1079 -11.07 35.55 11.90
CA ILE A 1079 -9.87 36.27 12.33
C ILE A 1079 -10.28 37.40 13.28
N GLY A 1080 -10.10 37.21 14.58
CA GLY A 1080 -10.58 38.15 15.60
C GLY A 1080 -12.06 38.51 15.39
N ASP A 1081 -12.40 39.78 15.55
CA ASP A 1081 -13.76 40.31 15.37
C ASP A 1081 -14.03 40.82 13.94
N THR A 1082 -13.16 40.51 12.97
CA THR A 1082 -13.23 41.08 11.60
C THR A 1082 -14.34 40.48 10.74
N GLY A 1083 -14.87 39.31 11.12
CA GLY A 1083 -15.78 38.53 10.30
C GLY A 1083 -15.11 37.79 9.12
N ILE A 1084 -13.80 37.96 8.90
CA ILE A 1084 -13.05 37.25 7.86
C ILE A 1084 -12.84 35.79 8.31
N PRO A 1085 -13.22 34.77 7.53
CA PRO A 1085 -12.98 33.37 7.87
C PRO A 1085 -11.49 33.04 8.01
N ARG A 1086 -11.15 32.10 8.89
CA ARG A 1086 -9.78 31.58 8.99
C ARG A 1086 -9.41 30.55 7.91
N LEU A 1087 -10.41 29.95 7.25
CA LEU A 1087 -10.21 29.10 6.08
C LEU A 1087 -10.68 29.86 4.83
N LEU A 1088 -9.74 30.19 3.95
CA LEU A 1088 -9.96 30.97 2.75
C LEU A 1088 -9.81 30.06 1.52
N ASP A 1089 -10.93 29.77 0.85
CA ASP A 1089 -10.94 29.04 -0.42
C ASP A 1089 -10.65 29.99 -1.58
N LEU A 1090 -9.43 29.86 -2.13
CA LEU A 1090 -8.93 30.70 -3.21
C LEU A 1090 -9.52 30.32 -4.58
N GLY A 1091 -10.11 29.13 -4.70
CA GLY A 1091 -10.74 28.64 -5.92
C GLY A 1091 -10.13 27.35 -6.47
N GLN A 1092 -10.09 27.22 -7.80
CA GLN A 1092 -9.65 26.03 -8.53
C GLN A 1092 -8.15 25.81 -8.40
N CYS A 1093 -7.61 24.69 -8.87
CA CYS A 1093 -6.16 24.46 -8.85
C CYS A 1093 -5.36 25.56 -9.59
N ASN A 1094 -5.89 26.19 -10.64
CA ASN A 1094 -5.29 27.36 -11.32
C ASN A 1094 -5.23 28.61 -10.43
N ASP A 1095 -6.12 28.73 -9.46
CA ASP A 1095 -6.10 29.85 -8.50
C ASP A 1095 -4.94 29.73 -7.49
N SER A 1096 -4.04 28.77 -7.68
CA SER A 1096 -2.69 28.79 -7.08
C SER A 1096 -1.94 30.06 -7.47
N TYR A 1097 -2.29 30.67 -8.60
CA TYR A 1097 -1.86 32.03 -8.95
C TYR A 1097 -2.25 33.05 -7.88
N SER A 1098 -3.49 33.01 -7.39
CA SER A 1098 -3.94 33.88 -6.31
C SER A 1098 -3.11 33.67 -5.05
N ALA A 1099 -2.79 32.42 -4.69
CA ALA A 1099 -1.93 32.13 -3.53
C ALA A 1099 -0.54 32.78 -3.67
N VAL A 1100 0.07 32.68 -4.85
CA VAL A 1100 1.36 33.32 -5.15
C VAL A 1100 1.27 34.84 -5.05
N GLN A 1101 0.24 35.45 -5.63
CA GLN A 1101 0.07 36.91 -5.59
C GLN A 1101 -0.17 37.43 -4.17
N ILE A 1102 -0.96 36.70 -3.36
CA ILE A 1102 -1.17 37.00 -1.94
C ILE A 1102 0.17 36.93 -1.18
N ALA A 1103 0.97 35.88 -1.38
CA ALA A 1103 2.26 35.75 -0.72
C ALA A 1103 3.22 36.89 -1.11
N LEU A 1104 3.30 37.25 -2.40
CA LEU A 1104 4.12 38.37 -2.86
C LEU A 1104 3.65 39.72 -2.28
N ALA A 1105 2.34 39.94 -2.21
CA ALA A 1105 1.76 41.14 -1.62
C ALA A 1105 2.06 41.25 -0.11
N LEU A 1106 1.94 40.13 0.62
CA LEU A 1106 2.27 40.08 2.05
C LEU A 1106 3.77 40.32 2.29
N ALA A 1107 4.64 39.70 1.49
CA ALA A 1107 6.10 39.91 1.57
C ALA A 1107 6.47 41.38 1.34
N GLY A 1108 5.88 42.01 0.31
CA GLY A 1108 6.07 43.43 0.04
C GLY A 1108 5.55 44.35 1.15
N ALA A 1109 4.42 44.00 1.79
CA ALA A 1109 3.86 44.77 2.89
C ALA A 1109 4.68 44.64 4.20
N LEU A 1110 5.37 43.52 4.39
CA LEU A 1110 6.22 43.24 5.56
C LEU A 1110 7.71 43.55 5.33
N ASP A 1111 8.07 44.06 4.14
CA ASP A 1111 9.45 44.37 3.73
C ASP A 1111 10.42 43.17 3.92
N CYS A 1112 9.99 41.98 3.50
CA CYS A 1112 10.76 40.74 3.61
C CYS A 1112 10.70 39.89 2.33
N GLY A 1113 11.51 38.83 2.24
CA GLY A 1113 11.36 37.83 1.18
C GLY A 1113 10.15 36.93 1.40
N VAL A 1114 9.66 36.28 0.33
CA VAL A 1114 8.53 35.33 0.43
C VAL A 1114 8.84 34.15 1.36
N ASN A 1115 10.10 33.69 1.38
CA ASN A 1115 10.54 32.60 2.26
C ASN A 1115 10.70 33.03 3.72
N ASP A 1116 10.71 34.34 4.01
CA ASP A 1116 10.80 34.90 5.36
C ASP A 1116 9.41 35.10 5.99
N LEU A 1117 8.34 34.95 5.20
CA LEU A 1117 6.99 35.06 5.69
C LEU A 1117 6.69 33.97 6.72
N PRO A 1118 5.80 34.23 7.70
CA PRO A 1118 5.21 33.18 8.52
C PRO A 1118 4.19 32.41 7.67
N LEU A 1119 4.69 31.68 6.67
CA LEU A 1119 3.93 30.91 5.69
C LEU A 1119 4.50 29.50 5.61
N SER A 1120 3.63 28.51 5.70
CA SER A 1120 3.98 27.11 5.45
C SER A 1120 3.15 26.56 4.29
N ILE A 1121 3.80 25.82 3.39
CA ILE A 1121 3.17 25.31 2.16
C ILE A 1121 3.15 23.78 2.21
N VAL A 1122 1.95 23.21 2.20
CA VAL A 1122 1.70 21.78 2.27
C VAL A 1122 0.81 21.38 1.08
N LEU A 1123 1.46 20.93 0.01
CA LEU A 1123 0.81 20.60 -1.26
C LEU A 1123 0.38 19.14 -1.31
N SER A 1124 -0.94 18.95 -1.36
CA SER A 1124 -1.53 17.72 -1.89
C SER A 1124 -1.40 17.71 -3.41
N TRP A 1125 -0.86 16.63 -3.98
CA TRP A 1125 -0.81 16.47 -5.43
C TRP A 1125 -1.44 15.15 -5.86
N PHE A 1126 -1.86 15.11 -7.12
CA PHE A 1126 -2.38 13.91 -7.75
C PHE A 1126 -2.00 13.85 -9.22
N GLU A 1127 -2.24 14.90 -10.00
CA GLU A 1127 -2.03 14.90 -11.44
C GLU A 1127 -1.15 16.07 -11.92
N GLN A 1128 -1.14 16.32 -13.22
CA GLN A 1128 -0.11 17.12 -13.87
C GLN A 1128 -0.31 18.64 -13.75
N LYS A 1129 -1.54 19.11 -13.50
CA LYS A 1129 -1.77 20.52 -13.13
C LYS A 1129 -1.08 20.85 -11.81
N ALA A 1130 -1.12 19.96 -10.83
CA ALA A 1130 -0.33 20.12 -9.59
C ALA A 1130 1.19 20.11 -9.84
N VAL A 1131 1.68 19.33 -10.82
CA VAL A 1131 3.11 19.30 -11.18
C VAL A 1131 3.58 20.64 -11.73
N VAL A 1132 2.82 21.27 -12.64
CA VAL A 1132 3.23 22.57 -13.20
C VAL A 1132 3.08 23.70 -12.19
N VAL A 1133 2.12 23.61 -11.25
CA VAL A 1133 2.04 24.52 -10.10
C VAL A 1133 3.29 24.38 -9.22
N LEU A 1134 3.72 23.16 -8.88
CA LEU A 1134 4.97 22.95 -8.16
C LEU A 1134 6.17 23.56 -8.90
N LEU A 1135 6.27 23.36 -10.22
CA LEU A 1135 7.33 23.98 -11.04
C LEU A 1135 7.29 25.51 -10.98
N SER A 1136 6.10 26.10 -10.96
CA SER A 1136 5.93 27.56 -10.83
C SER A 1136 6.42 28.09 -9.48
N LEU A 1137 6.20 27.34 -8.39
CA LEU A 1137 6.71 27.70 -7.06
C LEU A 1137 8.24 27.57 -7.00
N LEU A 1138 8.78 26.48 -7.55
CA LEU A 1138 10.23 26.25 -7.61
C LEU A 1138 10.93 27.32 -8.47
N SER A 1139 10.33 27.74 -9.60
CA SER A 1139 10.91 28.79 -10.45
C SER A 1139 10.92 30.16 -9.78
N LEU A 1140 10.00 30.41 -8.84
CA LEU A 1140 9.99 31.61 -7.99
C LEU A 1140 11.00 31.55 -6.83
N GLY A 1141 11.72 30.43 -6.67
CA GLY A 1141 12.66 30.23 -5.57
C GLY A 1141 11.97 30.02 -4.21
N ILE A 1142 10.70 29.63 -4.21
CA ILE A 1142 9.97 29.30 -2.98
C ILE A 1142 10.56 28.01 -2.39
N GLN A 1143 10.84 28.05 -1.09
CA GLN A 1143 11.45 26.95 -0.34
C GLN A 1143 10.46 26.34 0.66
N ASN A 1144 10.88 25.27 1.33
CA ASN A 1144 10.16 24.66 2.46
C ASN A 1144 8.77 24.11 2.09
N ILE A 1145 8.61 23.64 0.86
CA ILE A 1145 7.36 23.05 0.37
C ILE A 1145 7.31 21.57 0.80
N ARG A 1146 6.26 21.19 1.52
CA ARG A 1146 5.92 19.77 1.77
C ARG A 1146 5.00 19.26 0.66
N VAL A 1147 5.30 18.10 0.09
CA VAL A 1147 4.52 17.47 -0.98
C VAL A 1147 4.07 16.08 -0.55
N GLY A 1148 2.81 15.74 -0.77
CA GLY A 1148 2.28 14.43 -0.41
C GLY A 1148 0.97 14.01 -1.11
N PRO A 1149 0.36 12.88 -0.70
CA PRO A 1149 0.77 12.04 0.42
C PRO A 1149 2.07 11.26 0.17
N THR A 1150 2.35 10.94 -1.09
CA THR A 1150 3.62 10.34 -1.52
C THR A 1150 4.40 11.29 -2.41
N VAL A 1151 5.73 11.15 -2.44
CA VAL A 1151 6.56 11.88 -3.40
C VAL A 1151 6.28 11.36 -4.82
N PRO A 1152 6.22 12.22 -5.85
CA PRO A 1152 6.08 11.78 -7.24
C PRO A 1152 7.09 10.70 -7.65
N ALA A 1153 6.59 9.59 -8.18
CA ALA A 1153 7.40 8.42 -8.57
C ALA A 1153 8.50 8.73 -9.62
N PHE A 1154 8.27 9.75 -10.45
CA PHE A 1154 9.23 10.27 -11.42
C PHE A 1154 10.34 11.12 -10.79
N LEU A 1155 10.18 11.59 -9.54
CA LEU A 1155 11.25 12.16 -8.73
C LEU A 1155 12.02 11.03 -8.04
N ARG A 1156 13.01 10.48 -8.75
CA ARG A 1156 13.93 9.47 -8.22
C ARG A 1156 14.66 10.02 -6.97
N PRO A 1157 15.12 9.18 -6.04
CA PRO A 1157 15.78 9.63 -4.80
C PRO A 1157 16.93 10.63 -5.03
N SER A 1158 17.73 10.44 -6.08
CA SER A 1158 18.80 11.37 -6.45
C SER A 1158 18.29 12.74 -6.90
N ILE A 1159 17.16 12.80 -7.62
CA ILE A 1159 16.50 14.06 -7.98
C ILE A 1159 15.92 14.71 -6.72
N MET A 1160 15.26 13.93 -5.87
CA MET A 1160 14.68 14.44 -4.63
C MET A 1160 15.76 15.05 -3.74
N ALA A 1161 16.95 14.45 -3.68
CA ALA A 1161 18.10 15.03 -2.99
C ALA A 1161 18.51 16.39 -3.57
N VAL A 1162 18.58 16.53 -4.90
CA VAL A 1162 18.89 17.81 -5.57
C VAL A 1162 17.83 18.88 -5.29
N LEU A 1163 16.54 18.52 -5.35
CA LEU A 1163 15.45 19.44 -5.06
C LEU A 1163 15.39 19.82 -3.57
N LYS A 1164 15.74 18.89 -2.68
CA LYS A 1164 15.89 19.15 -1.25
C LYS A 1164 17.05 20.10 -0.98
N GLU A 1165 18.21 19.88 -1.59
CA GLU A 1165 19.37 20.77 -1.41
C GLU A 1165 19.08 22.19 -1.90
N LYS A 1166 18.42 22.33 -3.06
CA LYS A 1166 18.21 23.63 -3.70
C LYS A 1166 17.00 24.40 -3.17
N PHE A 1167 15.93 23.70 -2.78
CA PHE A 1167 14.64 24.32 -2.43
C PHE A 1167 14.10 23.87 -1.07
N ASN A 1168 14.82 23.00 -0.35
CA ASN A 1168 14.30 22.31 0.83
C ASN A 1168 12.93 21.66 0.57
N LEU A 1169 12.75 21.05 -0.61
CA LEU A 1169 11.56 20.28 -0.92
C LEU A 1169 11.49 19.06 -0.01
N MET A 1170 10.34 18.86 0.64
CA MET A 1170 10.13 17.82 1.64
C MET A 1170 8.94 16.93 1.27
N ALA A 1171 8.99 15.67 1.69
CA ALA A 1171 7.78 14.85 1.81
C ALA A 1171 7.02 15.25 3.08
N ILE A 1172 5.72 15.01 3.13
CA ILE A 1172 4.99 15.05 4.41
C ILE A 1172 5.53 13.98 5.36
N GLY A 1173 5.53 14.26 6.66
CA GLY A 1173 5.88 13.31 7.71
C GLY A 1173 4.77 12.32 8.00
N ALA A 1174 5.12 11.23 8.70
CA ALA A 1174 4.16 10.24 9.18
C ALA A 1174 3.31 10.77 10.36
N ASP A 1175 3.81 11.77 11.08
CA ASP A 1175 3.12 12.43 12.18
C ASP A 1175 2.89 13.91 11.86
N VAL A 1176 1.62 14.30 11.95
CA VAL A 1176 1.16 15.68 11.74
C VAL A 1176 1.76 16.63 12.77
N ASN A 1177 1.88 16.22 14.03
CA ASN A 1177 2.35 17.13 15.09
C ASN A 1177 3.83 17.47 14.89
N SER A 1178 4.66 16.49 14.55
CA SER A 1178 6.06 16.74 14.18
C SER A 1178 6.19 17.71 13.00
N ASP A 1179 5.32 17.60 12.00
CA ASP A 1179 5.34 18.56 10.88
C ASP A 1179 4.88 19.96 11.30
N ILE A 1180 3.88 20.07 12.17
CA ILE A 1180 3.45 21.36 12.74
C ILE A 1180 4.59 21.97 13.54
N GLU A 1181 5.27 21.22 14.40
CA GLU A 1181 6.41 21.71 15.19
C GLU A 1181 7.51 22.27 14.29
N LYS A 1182 7.88 21.55 13.23
CA LYS A 1182 8.88 22.00 12.24
C LYS A 1182 8.41 23.26 11.51
N MET A 1183 7.18 23.27 11.00
CA MET A 1183 6.59 24.45 10.35
C MET A 1183 6.56 25.64 11.29
N VAL A 1184 6.27 25.41 12.58
CA VAL A 1184 6.23 26.45 13.61
C VAL A 1184 7.61 26.99 13.93
N ALA A 1185 8.63 26.13 13.92
CA ALA A 1185 10.04 26.49 14.06
C ALA A 1185 10.65 27.15 12.80
N GLY A 1186 9.90 27.25 11.71
CA GLY A 1186 10.38 27.83 10.44
C GLY A 1186 11.20 26.86 9.59
N ASP A 1187 10.98 25.56 9.77
CA ASP A 1187 11.65 24.47 9.04
C ASP A 1187 13.20 24.49 9.14
N GLN A 1188 13.71 24.98 10.28
CA GLN A 1188 15.13 24.95 10.66
C GLN A 1188 15.57 23.63 11.30
#